data_AF-Q50288-F1
#
_entry.id   AF-Q50288-F1
#
_cell.length_a   1.000
_cell.length_b   1.000
_cell.length_c   1.000
_cell.angle_alpha   90.00
_cell.angle_beta   90.00
_cell.angle_gamma   90.00
#
_symmetry.space_group_name_H-M   'P 1'
#
loop_
_entity.id
_entity.type
_entity.pdbx_description
1 polymer ?
#
loop_
_entity_poly.entity_id
_entity_poly.type
_entity_poly.pdbx_seq_one_letter_code
_entity_poly.pdbx_strand_id
1 'polypeptide(L)'
;MKFKYGAIVFSGLLGVSAILAACGTRGKFDQIDDGKIKLASSLTSKGAANALQAIVKKYNEVKKPGDYPIEITQIAGGYDQARVDLQSRVGVKDKTNFYNLILNYPDVVSVLARNQMELPFDGVDVSKISPNFLNFNERISGVSKKANYAIPVSVSTDILVLNGPVLHYILNSAKGESKGAQKDNKSAEVQRKSTGQKTVTQPLTIATDSATNGLWKKIEDAAKVNGKKKEEKKSTRSKRATEGTQTTKENTGGDAATSDTKIKESWGAYQEVEGGLKGYQFKAIVFENWHDLIDFSTRVAKSFSKVKDNSNKKGNEIQGVLGVDNSPNALLSSVFAAGNSDYNNFFYKVQNGRADFSNFNNKGSSYKNLKNVFNDYKNLIAQNGLYVNKGGSYSSNFQKFHQLAYSISSTSGFAYSFAGQNSKRFKFTDDGTFVEYPSYTTEVNAPESNNGNDGKQQGQSDQGNLLGTFEVVDKSTSDIKVKPKTQAESKKSSDSKQTANTGKGSNSKQQTPKKTISLYKTKIPQDKTENVDAFLVTDSELISKLEKAKNKKEETKASGKSASARVAVQATQKKQSNEKQIVGYTTTSALSEDGKHIFKLGKLNSENYERKIIVGATVETLEQSTTLQSEEAIVLAAPGKYKDSDQKRVMITQGPNLIGVHANTKENEETKKFVNWFLNKTESWEVKGNGKDSQTTKSLTPAQYFAESASYILPLKETVEKDHKEQTNKNTYVAKALEMLKEVSENKSVSYSDPSDFRSGRFRDALGANFNATINSKANFEKFFQGFKAALGSDFDK
;
A
#
# COMPACT_ATOMS: atom_id res chain seq x y z
N MET A 1 29.96 29.67 -7.80
CA MET A 1 29.97 28.59 -8.83
C MET A 1 28.54 28.16 -9.12
N LYS A 2 28.06 28.33 -10.36
CA LYS A 2 26.71 27.94 -10.76
C LYS A 2 26.69 26.42 -10.99
N PHE A 3 26.09 25.66 -10.06
CA PHE A 3 25.86 24.23 -10.21
C PHE A 3 24.85 24.00 -11.35
N LYS A 4 25.36 23.68 -12.55
CA LYS A 4 24.54 23.15 -13.63
C LYS A 4 24.17 21.72 -13.25
N TYR A 5 22.87 21.48 -13.06
CA TYR A 5 22.27 20.16 -12.90
C TYR A 5 22.59 19.31 -14.14
N GLY A 6 23.72 18.60 -14.11
CA GLY A 6 23.99 17.52 -15.03
C GLY A 6 22.92 16.46 -14.81
N ALA A 7 22.20 16.12 -15.88
CA ALA A 7 21.32 14.98 -15.88
C ALA A 7 22.09 13.78 -15.34
N ILE A 8 21.67 13.27 -14.18
CA ILE A 8 22.11 11.98 -13.67
C ILE A 8 21.57 10.98 -14.67
N VAL A 9 22.36 10.72 -15.70
CA VAL A 9 22.26 9.52 -16.50
C VAL A 9 22.52 8.42 -15.49
N PHE A 10 21.46 7.77 -15.03
CA PHE A 10 21.56 6.47 -14.41
C PHE A 10 22.21 5.55 -15.47
N SER A 11 23.54 5.58 -15.54
CA SER A 11 24.30 4.39 -15.86
C SER A 11 24.10 3.47 -14.65
N GLY A 12 22.88 2.92 -14.54
CA GLY A 12 22.70 1.71 -13.77
C GLY A 12 23.78 0.79 -14.27
N LEU A 13 24.65 0.35 -13.35
CA LEU A 13 25.58 -0.71 -13.63
C LEU A 13 24.76 -1.82 -14.28
N LEU A 14 24.86 -1.91 -15.61
CA LEU A 14 24.55 -3.09 -16.37
C LEU A 14 25.63 -4.09 -15.98
N GLY A 15 25.59 -4.55 -14.73
CA GLY A 15 25.99 -5.89 -14.36
C GLY A 15 24.97 -6.87 -14.95
N VAL A 16 24.71 -6.75 -16.25
CA VAL A 16 24.43 -7.92 -17.05
C VAL A 16 25.78 -8.59 -17.04
N SER A 17 25.96 -9.53 -16.11
CA SER A 17 26.79 -10.66 -16.40
C SER A 17 26.30 -11.13 -17.76
N ALA A 18 27.03 -10.74 -18.80
CA ALA A 18 27.11 -11.46 -20.02
C ALA A 18 27.64 -12.82 -19.59
N ILE A 19 26.77 -13.66 -19.05
CA ILE A 19 26.85 -15.09 -19.21
C ILE A 19 26.70 -15.25 -20.72
N LEU A 20 27.82 -14.98 -21.41
CA LEU A 20 28.15 -15.55 -22.69
C LEU A 20 27.61 -16.96 -22.58
N ALA A 21 26.64 -17.26 -23.43
CA ALA A 21 26.11 -18.59 -23.60
C ALA A 21 27.24 -19.47 -24.14
N ALA A 22 28.24 -19.76 -23.31
CA ALA A 22 29.07 -20.92 -23.44
C ALA A 22 28.08 -22.08 -23.47
N CYS A 23 28.22 -22.92 -24.49
CA CYS A 23 27.41 -24.10 -24.78
C CYS A 23 27.49 -25.18 -23.68
N GLY A 24 27.50 -24.81 -22.41
CA GLY A 24 27.08 -25.68 -21.33
C GLY A 24 25.61 -26.00 -21.56
N THR A 25 25.30 -27.27 -21.76
CA THR A 25 23.96 -27.81 -21.91
C THR A 25 23.02 -27.21 -20.86
N ARG A 26 22.23 -26.21 -21.27
CA ARG A 26 20.97 -25.86 -20.62
C ARG A 26 20.17 -27.14 -20.57
N GLY A 27 19.86 -27.60 -19.37
CA GLY A 27 19.32 -28.93 -19.21
C GLY A 27 18.88 -29.15 -17.78
N LYS A 28 17.78 -29.89 -17.65
CA LYS A 28 17.21 -30.36 -16.41
C LYS A 28 18.27 -30.96 -15.51
N PHE A 29 18.16 -30.72 -14.21
CA PHE A 29 19.00 -31.36 -13.21
C PHE A 29 18.15 -31.72 -11.99
N ASP A 30 18.50 -32.85 -11.37
CA ASP A 30 17.90 -33.22 -10.09
C ASP A 30 18.60 -32.47 -8.94
N GLN A 31 17.81 -32.03 -7.97
CA GLN A 31 18.26 -31.53 -6.68
C GLN A 31 18.63 -32.70 -5.75
N ILE A 32 19.46 -32.41 -4.74
CA ILE A 32 19.75 -33.36 -3.66
C ILE A 32 18.49 -33.45 -2.78
N ASP A 33 17.91 -34.64 -2.68
CA ASP A 33 16.82 -34.91 -1.75
C ASP A 33 17.33 -34.76 -0.30
N ASP A 34 16.92 -33.68 0.35
CA ASP A 34 17.25 -33.39 1.75
C ASP A 34 16.07 -33.65 2.69
N GLY A 35 15.04 -34.36 2.21
CA GLY A 35 13.90 -34.79 3.00
C GLY A 35 12.93 -33.67 3.37
N LYS A 36 12.95 -32.52 2.68
CA LYS A 36 12.08 -31.37 2.93
C LYS A 36 11.72 -30.63 1.64
N ILE A 37 10.69 -29.79 1.72
CA ILE A 37 10.25 -28.94 0.61
C ILE A 37 10.51 -27.48 0.96
N LYS A 38 11.33 -26.81 0.15
CA LYS A 38 11.67 -25.39 0.27
C LYS A 38 10.69 -24.54 -0.51
N LEU A 39 9.94 -23.70 0.21
CA LEU A 39 9.06 -22.68 -0.35
C LEU A 39 9.76 -21.32 -0.30
N ALA A 40 10.23 -20.86 -1.46
CA ALA A 40 10.80 -19.54 -1.62
C ALA A 40 9.73 -18.45 -1.59
N SER A 41 9.95 -17.42 -0.76
CA SER A 41 9.01 -16.31 -0.59
C SER A 41 9.73 -14.99 -0.45
N SER A 42 9.24 -13.98 -1.18
CA SER A 42 9.71 -12.59 -1.10
C SER A 42 8.61 -11.64 -0.61
N LEU A 43 7.65 -12.16 0.17
CA LEU A 43 6.58 -11.35 0.73
C LEU A 43 7.13 -10.24 1.63
N THR A 44 6.74 -9.00 1.34
CA THR A 44 7.10 -7.82 2.13
C THR A 44 6.04 -7.44 3.16
N SER A 45 4.79 -7.86 2.95
CA SER A 45 3.70 -7.65 3.91
C SER A 45 3.89 -8.53 5.14
N LYS A 46 4.00 -7.90 6.31
CA LYS A 46 4.06 -8.56 7.62
C LYS A 46 2.86 -9.49 7.86
N GLY A 47 1.65 -9.07 7.46
CA GLY A 47 0.46 -9.90 7.58
C GLY A 47 0.55 -11.17 6.74
N ALA A 48 0.96 -11.03 5.47
CA ALA A 48 1.10 -12.16 4.55
C ALA A 48 2.25 -13.11 4.97
N ALA A 49 3.39 -12.56 5.39
CA ALA A 49 4.53 -13.36 5.85
C ALA A 49 4.18 -14.18 7.11
N ASN A 50 3.50 -13.56 8.09
CA ASN A 50 3.03 -14.28 9.28
C ASN A 50 2.00 -15.37 8.93
N ALA A 51 1.09 -15.09 7.99
CA ALA A 51 0.11 -16.08 7.53
C ALA A 51 0.80 -17.29 6.88
N LEU A 52 1.80 -17.06 6.02
CA LEU A 52 2.58 -18.13 5.39
C LEU A 52 3.34 -18.98 6.43
N GLN A 53 3.92 -18.35 7.45
CA GLN A 53 4.57 -19.05 8.57
C GLN A 53 3.59 -19.93 9.35
N ALA A 54 2.40 -19.41 9.65
CA ALA A 54 1.35 -20.18 10.33
C ALA A 54 0.89 -21.39 9.48
N ILE A 55 0.81 -21.21 8.15
CA ILE A 55 0.46 -22.28 7.21
C ILE A 55 1.51 -23.39 7.18
N VAL A 56 2.78 -23.02 7.06
CA VAL A 56 3.88 -23.99 7.04
C VAL A 56 3.97 -24.73 8.37
N LYS A 57 3.84 -24.04 9.50
CA LYS A 57 3.76 -24.66 10.82
C LYS A 57 2.63 -25.66 10.90
N LYS A 58 1.41 -25.26 10.48
CA LYS A 58 0.23 -26.13 10.51
C LYS A 58 0.40 -27.37 9.65
N TYR A 59 0.92 -27.23 8.43
CA TYR A 59 1.20 -28.38 7.56
C TYR A 59 2.16 -29.37 8.23
N ASN A 60 3.27 -28.88 8.80
CA ASN A 60 4.26 -29.72 9.46
C ASN A 60 3.70 -30.48 10.67
N GLU A 61 2.66 -29.95 11.33
CA GLU A 61 1.92 -30.61 12.41
C GLU A 61 0.94 -31.68 11.90
N VAL A 62 0.27 -31.46 10.76
CA VAL A 62 -0.84 -32.32 10.29
C VAL A 62 -0.48 -33.26 9.13
N LYS A 63 0.71 -33.12 8.55
CA LYS A 63 1.19 -34.00 7.47
C LYS A 63 1.23 -35.46 7.91
N LYS A 64 1.06 -36.40 6.96
CA LYS A 64 1.12 -37.82 7.28
C LYS A 64 2.55 -38.23 7.69
N PRO A 65 2.72 -39.29 8.50
CA PRO A 65 4.03 -39.89 8.70
C PRO A 65 4.68 -40.23 7.36
N GLY A 66 5.94 -39.83 7.17
CA GLY A 66 6.69 -40.03 5.92
C GLY A 66 6.52 -38.95 4.85
N ASP A 67 5.50 -38.07 4.94
CA ASP A 67 5.41 -36.89 4.07
C ASP A 67 6.47 -35.86 4.50
N TYR A 68 7.04 -35.13 3.53
CA TYR A 68 8.13 -34.18 3.79
C TYR A 68 7.61 -32.91 4.48
N PRO A 69 8.34 -32.36 5.49
CA PRO A 69 8.04 -31.05 6.04
C PRO A 69 8.32 -29.93 5.02
N ILE A 70 7.69 -28.78 5.21
CA ILE A 70 7.94 -27.55 4.46
C ILE A 70 8.78 -26.59 5.28
N GLU A 71 9.71 -25.90 4.64
CA GLU A 71 10.39 -24.73 5.20
C GLU A 71 10.25 -23.52 4.28
N ILE A 72 10.26 -22.31 4.85
CA ILE A 72 10.23 -21.07 4.08
C ILE A 72 11.66 -20.63 3.83
N THR A 73 12.03 -20.47 2.56
CA THR A 73 13.25 -19.74 2.19
C THR A 73 12.89 -18.29 1.89
N GLN A 74 13.24 -17.39 2.80
CA GLN A 74 12.97 -15.96 2.61
C GLN A 74 13.97 -15.35 1.63
N ILE A 75 13.47 -14.67 0.60
CA ILE A 75 14.27 -13.89 -0.35
C ILE A 75 14.02 -12.39 -0.10
N ALA A 76 15.09 -11.63 0.09
CA ALA A 76 15.02 -10.17 0.23
C ALA A 76 14.76 -9.49 -1.14
N GLY A 77 14.20 -8.28 -1.13
CA GLY A 77 14.09 -7.45 -2.35
C GLY A 77 12.82 -7.66 -3.19
N GLY A 78 11.83 -8.43 -2.72
CA GLY A 78 10.55 -8.60 -3.42
C GLY A 78 10.61 -9.54 -4.63
N TYR A 79 9.56 -9.55 -5.44
CA TYR A 79 9.36 -10.52 -6.53
C TYR A 79 10.44 -10.45 -7.61
N ASP A 80 10.95 -9.25 -7.91
CA ASP A 80 12.00 -9.06 -8.92
C ASP A 80 13.34 -9.65 -8.47
N GLN A 81 13.71 -9.43 -7.20
CA GLN A 81 14.92 -10.03 -6.65
C GLN A 81 14.80 -11.57 -6.53
N ALA A 82 13.60 -12.08 -6.23
CA ALA A 82 13.33 -13.52 -6.26
C ALA A 82 13.45 -14.12 -7.66
N ARG A 83 13.11 -13.39 -8.73
CA ARG A 83 13.37 -13.81 -10.11
C ARG A 83 14.88 -13.86 -10.39
N VAL A 84 15.64 -12.86 -9.96
CA VAL A 84 17.11 -12.81 -10.16
C VAL A 84 17.79 -13.95 -9.40
N ASP A 85 17.39 -14.21 -8.15
CA ASP A 85 17.91 -15.34 -7.37
C ASP A 85 17.61 -16.68 -8.06
N LEU A 86 16.36 -16.88 -8.52
CA LEU A 86 15.97 -18.06 -9.30
C LEU A 86 16.82 -18.24 -10.56
N GLN A 87 17.00 -17.18 -11.34
CA GLN A 87 17.84 -17.21 -12.55
C GLN A 87 19.29 -17.60 -12.24
N SER A 88 19.84 -17.07 -11.14
CA SER A 88 21.18 -17.41 -10.67
C SER A 88 21.30 -18.89 -10.32
N ARG A 89 20.39 -19.42 -9.48
CA ARG A 89 20.40 -20.83 -9.04
C ARG A 89 20.24 -21.82 -10.17
N VAL A 90 19.33 -21.54 -11.10
CA VAL A 90 19.17 -22.37 -12.30
C VAL A 90 20.42 -22.30 -13.18
N GLY A 91 21.01 -21.12 -13.32
CA GLY A 91 22.23 -20.90 -14.11
C GLY A 91 23.45 -21.67 -13.60
N VAL A 92 23.64 -21.72 -12.28
CA VAL A 92 24.75 -22.46 -11.64
C VAL A 92 24.40 -23.93 -11.32
N LYS A 93 23.19 -24.38 -11.67
CA LYS A 93 22.65 -25.71 -11.33
C LYS A 93 22.78 -26.02 -9.83
N ASP A 94 22.35 -25.10 -8.98
CA ASP A 94 22.37 -25.26 -7.52
C ASP A 94 21.51 -26.47 -7.13
N LYS A 95 22.15 -27.58 -6.73
CA LYS A 95 21.45 -28.80 -6.33
C LYS A 95 21.11 -28.85 -4.84
N THR A 96 21.66 -27.95 -4.03
CA THR A 96 21.64 -28.07 -2.57
C THR A 96 20.74 -27.01 -1.93
N ASN A 97 20.83 -25.76 -2.39
CA ASN A 97 20.11 -24.63 -1.79
C ASN A 97 18.98 -24.12 -2.70
N PHE A 98 18.51 -24.95 -3.63
CA PHE A 98 17.44 -24.60 -4.53
C PHE A 98 16.06 -24.91 -3.95
N TYR A 99 15.00 -24.62 -4.71
CA TYR A 99 13.62 -24.56 -4.22
C TYR A 99 12.78 -25.64 -4.87
N ASN A 100 11.71 -26.03 -4.20
CA ASN A 100 10.66 -26.89 -4.76
C ASN A 100 9.43 -26.07 -5.13
N LEU A 101 9.19 -24.98 -4.39
CA LEU A 101 8.11 -24.04 -4.61
C LEU A 101 8.65 -22.61 -4.55
N ILE A 102 8.08 -21.73 -5.36
CA ILE A 102 8.31 -20.29 -5.26
C ILE A 102 6.99 -19.53 -5.35
N LEU A 103 6.83 -18.54 -4.48
CA LEU A 103 5.71 -17.60 -4.54
C LEU A 103 6.12 -16.38 -5.37
N ASN A 104 5.71 -16.33 -6.64
CA ASN A 104 6.12 -15.25 -7.56
C ASN A 104 5.12 -15.06 -8.72
N TYR A 105 5.39 -14.13 -9.63
CA TYR A 105 4.62 -13.93 -10.85
C TYR A 105 4.90 -15.01 -11.92
N PRO A 106 3.98 -15.25 -12.87
CA PRO A 106 4.05 -16.41 -13.77
C PRO A 106 5.25 -16.40 -14.74
N ASP A 107 5.91 -15.27 -14.96
CA ASP A 107 7.07 -15.17 -15.84
C ASP A 107 8.28 -15.98 -15.35
N VAL A 108 8.36 -16.27 -14.04
CA VAL A 108 9.39 -17.17 -13.51
C VAL A 108 9.21 -18.62 -14.00
N VAL A 109 8.00 -19.02 -14.40
CA VAL A 109 7.78 -20.33 -15.05
C VAL A 109 8.52 -20.38 -16.38
N SER A 110 8.53 -19.29 -17.16
CA SER A 110 9.29 -19.22 -18.42
C SER A 110 10.80 -19.30 -18.19
N VAL A 111 11.30 -18.72 -17.08
CA VAL A 111 12.71 -18.85 -16.67
C VAL A 111 13.06 -20.32 -16.39
N LEU A 112 12.21 -21.03 -15.64
CA LEU A 112 12.36 -22.44 -15.34
C LEU A 112 12.30 -23.31 -16.60
N ALA A 113 11.33 -23.03 -17.48
CA ALA A 113 11.08 -23.79 -18.70
C ALA A 113 12.26 -23.79 -19.68
N ARG A 114 13.02 -22.71 -19.73
CA ARG A 114 14.26 -22.64 -20.52
C ARG A 114 15.33 -23.66 -20.11
N ASN A 115 15.23 -24.19 -18.90
CA ASN A 115 16.14 -25.21 -18.37
C ASN A 115 15.40 -26.51 -18.02
N GLN A 116 14.14 -26.67 -18.45
CA GLN A 116 13.29 -27.82 -18.14
C GLN A 116 13.12 -28.06 -16.62
N MET A 117 13.15 -26.97 -15.85
CA MET A 117 13.03 -26.98 -14.38
C MET A 117 11.62 -26.60 -13.90
N GLU A 118 10.66 -26.46 -14.80
CA GLU A 118 9.27 -26.18 -14.46
C GLU A 118 8.57 -27.46 -13.98
N LEU A 119 7.76 -27.37 -12.92
CA LEU A 119 6.96 -28.51 -12.44
C LEU A 119 5.48 -28.28 -12.73
N PRO A 120 4.86 -29.05 -13.66
CA PRO A 120 3.42 -28.99 -13.86
C PRO A 120 2.68 -29.60 -12.67
N PHE A 121 1.62 -28.94 -12.22
CA PHE A 121 0.73 -29.40 -11.15
C PHE A 121 -0.33 -30.42 -11.63
N ASP A 122 0.05 -31.30 -12.55
CA ASP A 122 -0.80 -32.43 -12.95
C ASP A 122 -1.14 -33.28 -11.73
N GLY A 123 -2.42 -33.59 -11.54
CA GLY A 123 -2.94 -34.36 -10.40
C GLY A 123 -3.29 -33.52 -9.16
N VAL A 124 -2.97 -32.21 -9.14
CA VAL A 124 -3.48 -31.29 -8.11
C VAL A 124 -4.91 -30.90 -8.48
N ASP A 125 -5.84 -31.04 -7.54
CA ASP A 125 -7.22 -30.61 -7.74
C ASP A 125 -7.31 -29.08 -7.67
N VAL A 126 -7.52 -28.45 -8.83
CA VAL A 126 -7.73 -27.00 -8.97
C VAL A 126 -9.19 -26.65 -9.25
N SER A 127 -10.11 -27.60 -9.12
CA SER A 127 -11.51 -27.47 -9.53
C SER A 127 -12.29 -26.37 -8.80
N LYS A 128 -11.82 -25.98 -7.60
CA LYS A 128 -12.38 -24.86 -6.82
C LYS A 128 -12.01 -23.50 -7.38
N ILE A 129 -10.94 -23.39 -8.16
CA ILE A 129 -10.54 -22.13 -8.80
C ILE A 129 -11.40 -21.92 -10.05
N SER A 130 -11.90 -20.70 -10.25
CA SER A 130 -12.68 -20.40 -11.44
C SER A 130 -11.77 -20.43 -12.69
N PRO A 131 -12.13 -21.14 -13.78
CA PRO A 131 -11.22 -21.42 -14.91
C PRO A 131 -10.59 -20.19 -15.55
N ASN A 132 -11.31 -19.07 -15.61
CA ASN A 132 -10.81 -17.82 -16.18
C ASN A 132 -9.57 -17.26 -15.45
N PHE A 133 -9.35 -17.66 -14.20
CA PHE A 133 -8.17 -17.28 -13.42
C PHE A 133 -7.01 -18.27 -13.55
N LEU A 134 -7.18 -19.38 -14.26
CA LEU A 134 -6.10 -20.33 -14.61
C LEU A 134 -5.59 -20.13 -16.05
N ASN A 135 -6.39 -19.50 -16.92
CA ASN A 135 -6.09 -19.30 -18.36
C ASN A 135 -4.79 -18.54 -18.64
N PHE A 136 -4.21 -17.83 -17.67
CA PHE A 136 -2.89 -17.21 -17.87
C PHE A 136 -1.78 -18.26 -18.08
N ASN A 137 -1.95 -19.50 -17.59
CA ASN A 137 -1.01 -20.60 -17.82
C ASN A 137 -0.85 -20.93 -19.31
N GLU A 138 -1.88 -20.68 -20.13
CA GLU A 138 -1.83 -20.86 -21.59
C GLU A 138 -0.97 -19.80 -22.30
N ARG A 139 -0.64 -18.70 -21.59
CA ARG A 139 0.16 -17.58 -22.10
C ARG A 139 1.55 -17.53 -21.46
N ILE A 140 2.08 -18.67 -21.03
CA ILE A 140 3.46 -18.81 -20.57
C ILE A 140 4.33 -19.37 -21.70
N SER A 141 5.36 -18.63 -22.06
CA SER A 141 6.33 -18.95 -23.12
C SER A 141 7.33 -20.01 -22.66
N GLY A 142 7.63 -20.97 -23.54
CA GLY A 142 8.70 -21.94 -23.39
C GLY A 142 8.34 -23.23 -22.63
N VAL A 143 7.13 -23.34 -22.09
CA VAL A 143 6.69 -24.53 -21.35
C VAL A 143 6.62 -25.77 -22.23
N SER A 144 6.99 -26.91 -21.65
CA SER A 144 7.07 -28.21 -22.35
C SER A 144 5.73 -28.74 -22.86
N LYS A 145 4.62 -28.43 -22.19
CA LYS A 145 3.27 -28.85 -22.57
C LYS A 145 2.21 -27.88 -22.02
N LYS A 146 0.96 -28.02 -22.46
CA LYS A 146 -0.16 -27.30 -21.85
C LYS A 146 -0.50 -27.95 -20.51
N ALA A 147 -0.33 -27.22 -19.41
CA ALA A 147 -0.67 -27.64 -18.05
C ALA A 147 -0.78 -26.42 -17.13
N ASN A 148 -1.22 -26.64 -15.89
CA ASN A 148 -1.13 -25.63 -14.84
C ASN A 148 0.26 -25.70 -14.20
N TYR A 149 1.08 -24.67 -14.39
CA TYR A 149 2.41 -24.53 -13.78
C TYR A 149 2.43 -23.57 -12.59
N ALA A 150 1.44 -22.67 -12.55
CA ALA A 150 1.31 -21.63 -11.57
C ALA A 150 -0.15 -21.59 -11.08
N ILE A 151 -0.33 -21.59 -9.76
CA ILE A 151 -1.64 -21.51 -9.12
C ILE A 151 -1.79 -20.15 -8.44
N PRO A 152 -2.83 -19.36 -8.76
CA PRO A 152 -3.04 -18.07 -8.10
C PRO A 152 -3.38 -18.29 -6.63
N VAL A 153 -2.54 -17.78 -5.73
CA VAL A 153 -2.84 -17.79 -4.28
C VAL A 153 -3.50 -16.50 -3.83
N SER A 154 -3.42 -15.47 -4.68
CA SER A 154 -4.17 -14.24 -4.57
C SER A 154 -4.37 -13.61 -5.93
N VAL A 155 -5.48 -12.91 -6.06
CA VAL A 155 -5.77 -12.01 -7.17
C VAL A 155 -6.15 -10.65 -6.59
N SER A 156 -5.59 -9.64 -7.21
CA SER A 156 -5.93 -8.23 -7.01
C SER A 156 -6.25 -7.62 -8.36
N THR A 157 -6.90 -6.47 -8.31
CA THR A 157 -7.21 -5.65 -9.48
C THR A 157 -6.93 -4.20 -9.15
N ASP A 158 -6.91 -3.37 -10.18
CA ASP A 158 -6.81 -1.94 -10.00
C ASP A 158 -8.22 -1.34 -9.85
N ILE A 159 -8.33 -0.40 -8.91
CA ILE A 159 -9.53 0.39 -8.65
C ILE A 159 -9.21 1.86 -8.77
N LEU A 160 -10.22 2.64 -9.11
CA LEU A 160 -10.17 4.10 -9.10
C LEU A 160 -10.80 4.60 -7.81
N VAL A 161 -10.01 5.28 -6.98
CA VAL A 161 -10.50 5.89 -5.75
C VAL A 161 -10.63 7.38 -5.98
N LEU A 162 -11.84 7.93 -5.84
CA LEU A 162 -12.08 9.37 -5.92
C LEU A 162 -12.04 10.02 -4.53
N ASN A 163 -11.35 11.15 -4.44
CA ASN A 163 -11.43 12.03 -3.28
C ASN A 163 -12.69 12.90 -3.43
N GLY A 164 -13.81 12.46 -2.82
CA GLY A 164 -15.10 13.13 -2.92
C GLY A 164 -15.04 14.64 -2.60
N PRO A 165 -14.46 15.05 -1.46
CA PRO A 165 -14.31 16.47 -1.10
C PRO A 165 -13.54 17.29 -2.15
N VAL A 166 -12.42 16.77 -2.67
CA VAL A 166 -11.64 17.46 -3.71
C VAL A 166 -12.41 17.58 -5.01
N LEU A 167 -13.08 16.50 -5.45
CA LEU A 167 -13.90 16.55 -6.66
C LEU A 167 -15.08 17.51 -6.54
N HIS A 168 -15.70 17.58 -5.36
CA HIS A 168 -16.76 18.56 -5.11
C HIS A 168 -16.22 19.97 -5.31
N TYR A 169 -15.11 20.32 -4.66
CA TYR A 169 -14.48 21.63 -4.83
C TYR A 169 -14.17 21.96 -6.30
N ILE A 170 -13.55 21.02 -7.02
CA ILE A 170 -13.17 21.20 -8.43
C ILE A 170 -14.40 21.48 -9.29
N LEU A 171 -15.44 20.66 -9.19
CA LEU A 171 -16.64 20.77 -10.02
C LEU A 171 -17.49 21.98 -9.62
N ASN A 172 -17.66 22.21 -8.31
CA ASN A 172 -18.48 23.30 -7.78
C ASN A 172 -17.86 24.68 -8.09
N SER A 173 -16.54 24.81 -7.98
CA SER A 173 -15.85 26.07 -8.31
C SER A 173 -15.92 26.42 -9.81
N ALA A 174 -15.94 25.41 -10.70
CA ALA A 174 -16.09 25.59 -12.14
C ALA A 174 -17.56 25.77 -12.59
N LYS A 175 -18.52 25.17 -11.87
CA LYS A 175 -19.96 25.37 -12.06
C LYS A 175 -20.39 26.81 -11.73
N GLY A 176 -19.71 27.44 -10.77
CA GLY A 176 -20.05 28.79 -10.30
C GLY A 176 -21.43 28.86 -9.64
N GLU A 177 -21.90 30.07 -9.37
CA GLU A 177 -23.28 30.29 -8.92
C GLU A 177 -24.24 30.19 -10.11
N SER A 178 -25.25 29.33 -10.03
CA SER A 178 -26.31 29.25 -11.04
C SER A 178 -26.90 30.66 -11.28
N LYS A 179 -27.07 31.06 -12.55
CA LYS A 179 -27.68 32.35 -12.94
C LYS A 179 -29.05 32.63 -12.28
N GLY A 180 -29.72 31.61 -11.73
CA GLY A 180 -30.95 31.76 -10.93
C GLY A 180 -30.76 32.36 -9.53
N ALA A 181 -29.57 32.25 -8.92
CA ALA A 181 -29.26 32.88 -7.63
C ALA A 181 -28.91 34.38 -7.76
N GLN A 182 -28.69 34.86 -8.99
CA GLN A 182 -28.35 36.26 -9.25
C GLN A 182 -29.51 37.23 -9.05
N LYS A 183 -30.77 36.77 -8.94
CA LYS A 183 -31.91 37.70 -8.88
C LYS A 183 -32.28 38.21 -7.50
N ASP A 184 -32.02 37.53 -6.38
CA ASP A 184 -32.60 37.97 -5.09
C ASP A 184 -31.74 37.86 -3.81
N ASN A 185 -30.42 37.66 -3.86
CA ASN A 185 -29.62 37.57 -2.61
C ASN A 185 -28.41 38.52 -2.54
N LYS A 186 -28.57 39.61 -1.77
CA LYS A 186 -27.48 40.51 -1.30
C LYS A 186 -26.39 39.75 -0.52
N SER A 187 -26.70 38.57 0.03
CA SER A 187 -25.77 37.65 0.69
C SER A 187 -24.73 37.04 -0.26
N ALA A 188 -25.08 36.82 -1.54
CA ALA A 188 -24.13 36.32 -2.55
C ALA A 188 -23.06 37.36 -2.90
N GLU A 189 -23.40 38.66 -2.88
CA GLU A 189 -22.46 39.74 -3.15
C GLU A 189 -21.45 39.95 -2.01
N VAL A 190 -21.87 39.73 -0.76
CA VAL A 190 -20.96 39.71 0.41
C VAL A 190 -20.04 38.48 0.37
N GLN A 191 -20.52 37.33 -0.10
CA GLN A 191 -19.69 36.15 -0.36
C GLN A 191 -18.68 36.34 -1.51
N ARG A 192 -19.01 37.13 -2.54
CA ARG A 192 -18.06 37.50 -3.63
C ARG A 192 -16.84 38.25 -3.11
N LYS A 193 -17.03 39.18 -2.15
CA LYS A 193 -15.93 39.97 -1.57
C LYS A 193 -15.04 39.18 -0.61
N SER A 194 -15.59 38.19 0.12
CA SER A 194 -14.80 37.38 1.05
C SER A 194 -14.02 36.24 0.36
N THR A 195 -14.51 35.72 -0.77
CA THR A 195 -13.91 34.56 -1.45
C THR A 195 -13.00 34.92 -2.63
N GLY A 196 -13.02 36.16 -3.12
CA GLY A 196 -12.16 36.61 -4.24
C GLY A 196 -12.40 35.85 -5.56
N GLN A 197 -13.55 35.20 -5.71
CA GLN A 197 -13.87 34.37 -6.88
C GLN A 197 -14.46 35.25 -7.99
N LYS A 198 -13.76 35.36 -9.13
CA LYS A 198 -14.29 36.02 -10.33
C LYS A 198 -15.56 35.31 -10.79
N THR A 199 -16.53 36.05 -11.30
CA THR A 199 -17.73 35.49 -11.94
C THR A 199 -17.30 34.59 -13.11
N VAL A 200 -17.68 33.31 -13.07
CA VAL A 200 -17.42 32.36 -14.15
C VAL A 200 -18.31 32.71 -15.34
N THR A 201 -17.71 32.94 -16.51
CA THR A 201 -18.43 33.42 -17.71
C THR A 201 -19.10 32.29 -18.49
N GLN A 202 -18.46 31.13 -18.55
CA GLN A 202 -18.94 29.90 -19.17
C GLN A 202 -18.82 28.75 -18.15
N PRO A 203 -19.84 28.58 -17.29
CA PRO A 203 -19.78 27.60 -16.22
C PRO A 203 -19.74 26.17 -16.74
N LEU A 204 -19.05 25.31 -15.99
CA LEU A 204 -19.17 23.86 -16.14
C LEU A 204 -20.62 23.43 -15.85
N THR A 205 -21.12 22.45 -16.59
CA THR A 205 -22.42 21.83 -16.34
C THR A 205 -22.25 20.40 -15.87
N ILE A 206 -23.15 19.95 -14.99
CA ILE A 206 -23.27 18.54 -14.58
C ILE A 206 -24.38 17.93 -15.44
N ALA A 207 -24.08 16.87 -16.19
CA ALA A 207 -25.10 16.17 -16.96
C ALA A 207 -26.16 15.55 -16.04
N THR A 208 -27.38 15.43 -16.57
CA THR A 208 -28.57 15.03 -15.80
C THR A 208 -28.94 13.56 -15.94
N ASP A 209 -28.08 12.75 -16.58
CA ASP A 209 -28.30 11.30 -16.66
C ASP A 209 -28.19 10.66 -15.26
N SER A 210 -28.82 9.48 -15.11
CA SER A 210 -28.94 8.80 -13.81
C SER A 210 -27.59 8.49 -13.16
N ALA A 211 -26.60 8.04 -13.95
CA ALA A 211 -25.28 7.70 -13.45
C ALA A 211 -24.53 8.94 -12.96
N THR A 212 -24.57 10.03 -13.73
CA THR A 212 -23.98 11.32 -13.36
C THR A 212 -24.62 11.92 -12.12
N ASN A 213 -25.96 11.94 -12.05
CA ASN A 213 -26.67 12.42 -10.85
C ASN A 213 -26.33 11.59 -9.60
N GLY A 214 -26.29 10.26 -9.74
CA GLY A 214 -25.93 9.35 -8.66
C GLY A 214 -24.50 9.56 -8.16
N LEU A 215 -23.56 9.81 -9.07
CA LEU A 215 -22.17 10.11 -8.71
C LEU A 215 -22.03 11.51 -8.08
N TRP A 216 -22.66 12.52 -8.66
CA TRP A 216 -22.66 13.88 -8.14
C TRP A 216 -23.18 13.93 -6.70
N LYS A 217 -24.27 13.21 -6.42
CA LYS A 217 -24.80 13.08 -5.06
C LYS A 217 -23.78 12.51 -4.06
N LYS A 218 -23.04 11.46 -4.45
CA LYS A 218 -21.98 10.88 -3.60
C LYS A 218 -20.85 11.88 -3.35
N ILE A 219 -20.49 12.67 -4.36
CA ILE A 219 -19.47 13.72 -4.27
C ILE A 219 -19.93 14.83 -3.29
N GLU A 220 -21.16 15.31 -3.41
CA GLU A 220 -21.74 16.30 -2.49
C GLU A 220 -21.82 15.78 -1.05
N ASP A 221 -22.29 14.55 -0.86
CA ASP A 221 -22.45 13.96 0.46
C ASP A 221 -21.08 13.73 1.13
N ALA A 222 -20.04 13.35 0.37
CA ALA A 222 -18.67 13.26 0.88
C ALA A 222 -18.11 14.62 1.32
N ALA A 223 -18.34 15.70 0.56
CA ALA A 223 -17.91 17.06 0.94
C ALA A 223 -18.63 17.56 2.21
N LYS A 224 -19.93 17.28 2.36
CA LYS A 224 -20.68 17.62 3.58
C LYS A 224 -20.12 16.91 4.81
N VAL A 225 -19.78 15.63 4.68
CA VAL A 225 -19.16 14.86 5.78
C VAL A 225 -17.81 15.45 6.17
N ASN A 226 -16.98 15.78 5.19
CA ASN A 226 -15.66 16.36 5.40
C ASN A 226 -15.70 17.75 6.07
N GLY A 227 -16.76 18.53 5.79
CA GLY A 227 -16.99 19.85 6.38
C GLY A 227 -17.62 19.85 7.78
N LYS A 228 -17.85 18.69 8.41
CA LYS A 228 -18.39 18.64 9.78
C LYS A 228 -17.41 19.28 10.76
N LYS A 229 -17.89 20.25 11.54
CA LYS A 229 -17.15 20.78 12.69
C LYS A 229 -17.18 19.74 13.82
N LYS A 230 -16.05 19.49 14.48
CA LYS A 230 -16.01 18.64 15.68
C LYS A 230 -17.01 19.22 16.70
N GLU A 231 -18.12 18.52 16.95
CA GLU A 231 -18.85 18.73 18.19
C GLU A 231 -17.91 18.27 19.32
N GLU A 232 -17.60 19.16 20.25
CA GLU A 232 -17.07 18.79 21.55
C GLU A 232 -18.08 17.87 22.22
N LYS A 233 -17.91 16.55 22.04
CA LYS A 233 -18.65 15.57 22.85
C LYS A 233 -18.23 15.77 24.30
N LYS A 234 -18.99 16.59 25.04
CA LYS A 234 -19.05 16.56 26.50
C LYS A 234 -19.21 15.10 26.91
N SER A 235 -18.31 14.63 27.76
CA SER A 235 -18.23 13.23 28.16
C SER A 235 -19.49 12.81 28.93
N THR A 236 -20.49 12.29 28.24
CA THR A 236 -21.55 11.52 28.91
C THR A 236 -21.14 10.06 28.88
N ARG A 237 -20.67 9.60 30.04
CA ARG A 237 -20.28 8.23 30.37
C ARG A 237 -21.45 7.27 30.13
N SER A 238 -21.53 6.58 28.99
CA SER A 238 -22.27 5.31 28.87
C SER A 238 -21.90 4.49 27.62
N LYS A 239 -21.44 3.26 27.90
CA LYS A 239 -21.52 2.00 27.14
C LYS A 239 -21.39 2.01 25.59
N ARG A 240 -20.19 1.59 25.15
CA ARG A 240 -19.93 0.45 24.25
C ARG A 240 -20.83 0.36 23.00
N ALA A 241 -20.47 1.09 21.94
CA ALA A 241 -20.92 0.82 20.58
C ALA A 241 -19.76 0.17 19.80
N THR A 242 -19.95 -1.11 19.52
CA THR A 242 -19.16 -1.94 18.61
C THR A 242 -19.26 -1.38 17.19
N GLU A 243 -18.17 -1.44 16.43
CA GLU A 243 -18.08 -1.08 15.01
C GLU A 243 -19.09 -1.89 14.19
N GLY A 244 -20.28 -1.30 14.03
CA GLY A 244 -21.31 -1.69 13.09
C GLY A 244 -21.92 -0.40 12.61
N THR A 245 -21.86 -0.16 11.30
CA THR A 245 -22.42 1.01 10.63
C THR A 245 -23.94 0.98 10.76
N GLN A 246 -24.47 1.33 11.92
CA GLN A 246 -25.84 1.79 12.01
C GLN A 246 -25.88 3.11 11.25
N THR A 247 -26.56 3.09 10.12
CA THR A 247 -27.10 4.26 9.45
C THR A 247 -28.09 4.96 10.37
N THR A 248 -27.60 5.60 11.43
CA THR A 248 -28.34 6.67 12.08
C THR A 248 -28.24 7.87 11.14
N LYS A 249 -29.28 8.06 10.34
CA LYS A 249 -29.58 9.33 9.68
C LYS A 249 -29.91 10.36 10.77
N GLU A 250 -28.93 10.79 11.54
CA GLU A 250 -28.98 12.10 12.19
C GLU A 250 -28.28 13.08 11.26
N ASN A 251 -29.11 13.85 10.58
CA ASN A 251 -28.72 14.88 9.63
C ASN A 251 -28.26 16.12 10.44
N THR A 252 -27.09 16.03 11.10
CA THR A 252 -26.50 17.14 11.86
C THR A 252 -25.26 17.69 11.14
N GLY A 253 -25.41 18.89 10.56
CA GLY A 253 -24.37 19.93 10.52
C GLY A 253 -23.16 19.79 9.59
N GLY A 254 -23.18 18.93 8.57
CA GLY A 254 -22.11 18.92 7.55
C GLY A 254 -22.30 20.02 6.50
N ASP A 255 -21.26 20.83 6.25
CA ASP A 255 -21.29 21.91 5.25
C ASP A 255 -20.21 21.73 4.18
N ALA A 256 -20.64 21.48 2.94
CA ALA A 256 -19.73 21.33 1.81
C ALA A 256 -18.90 22.61 1.55
N ALA A 257 -19.42 23.81 1.88
CA ALA A 257 -18.68 25.06 1.69
C ALA A 257 -17.49 25.18 2.65
N THR A 258 -17.60 24.63 3.86
CA THR A 258 -16.49 24.53 4.82
C THR A 258 -15.39 23.61 4.27
N SER A 259 -15.75 22.46 3.71
CA SER A 259 -14.80 21.56 3.03
C SER A 259 -14.14 22.26 1.84
N ASP A 260 -14.92 22.84 0.93
CA ASP A 260 -14.44 23.58 -0.25
C ASP A 260 -13.46 24.69 0.11
N THR A 261 -13.73 25.43 1.19
CA THR A 261 -12.83 26.49 1.69
C THR A 261 -11.48 25.91 2.09
N LYS A 262 -11.47 24.77 2.77
CA LYS A 262 -10.22 24.12 3.20
C LYS A 262 -9.45 23.54 2.02
N ILE A 263 -10.14 22.89 1.08
CA ILE A 263 -9.53 22.37 -0.15
C ILE A 263 -8.95 23.50 -1.00
N LYS A 264 -9.62 24.66 -1.08
CA LYS A 264 -9.12 25.85 -1.78
C LYS A 264 -7.78 26.35 -1.24
N GLU A 265 -7.51 26.21 0.06
CA GLU A 265 -6.20 26.58 0.62
C GLU A 265 -5.06 25.76 -0.02
N SER A 266 -5.28 24.47 -0.30
CA SER A 266 -4.27 23.60 -0.90
C SER A 266 -4.30 23.60 -2.43
N TRP A 267 -5.48 23.59 -3.07
CA TRP A 267 -5.67 23.55 -4.53
C TRP A 267 -5.60 24.92 -5.22
N GLY A 268 -5.82 26.00 -4.48
CA GLY A 268 -5.91 27.35 -5.04
C GLY A 268 -7.23 27.58 -5.79
N ALA A 269 -7.44 28.81 -6.25
CA ALA A 269 -8.68 29.19 -6.92
C ALA A 269 -8.80 28.62 -8.34
N TYR A 270 -10.01 28.26 -8.74
CA TYR A 270 -10.36 27.91 -10.12
C TYR A 270 -10.01 29.05 -11.09
N GLN A 271 -9.37 28.68 -12.20
CA GLN A 271 -9.07 29.54 -13.34
C GLN A 271 -9.88 29.10 -14.55
N GLU A 272 -10.75 29.99 -15.02
CA GLU A 272 -11.49 29.78 -16.26
C GLU A 272 -10.57 29.98 -17.47
N VAL A 273 -10.13 28.88 -18.08
CA VAL A 273 -9.16 28.88 -19.19
C VAL A 273 -9.60 27.98 -20.34
N GLU A 274 -9.16 28.32 -21.55
CA GLU A 274 -9.40 27.51 -22.74
C GLU A 274 -8.80 26.10 -22.62
N GLY A 275 -9.57 25.10 -23.03
CA GLY A 275 -9.21 23.70 -22.85
C GLY A 275 -9.14 23.23 -21.39
N GLY A 276 -9.56 24.06 -20.42
CA GLY A 276 -9.81 23.69 -19.03
C GLY A 276 -11.24 23.19 -18.83
N LEU A 277 -11.82 23.47 -17.67
CA LEU A 277 -13.22 23.13 -17.33
C LEU A 277 -14.25 24.15 -17.84
N LYS A 278 -13.79 25.23 -18.48
CA LYS A 278 -14.63 26.26 -19.10
C LYS A 278 -15.64 25.63 -20.07
N GLY A 279 -16.93 25.82 -19.82
CA GLY A 279 -18.03 25.27 -20.64
C GLY A 279 -18.09 23.74 -20.73
N TYR A 280 -17.31 23.01 -19.94
CA TYR A 280 -17.27 21.55 -19.97
C TYR A 280 -18.57 20.96 -19.43
N GLN A 281 -19.03 19.84 -19.99
CA GLN A 281 -20.13 19.05 -19.45
C GLN A 281 -19.57 17.80 -18.78
N PHE A 282 -19.61 17.76 -17.45
CA PHE A 282 -19.18 16.61 -16.67
C PHE A 282 -20.23 15.49 -16.72
N LYS A 283 -19.74 14.26 -16.93
CA LYS A 283 -20.52 13.01 -16.95
C LYS A 283 -19.79 11.94 -16.15
N ALA A 284 -20.51 11.01 -15.53
CA ALA A 284 -19.89 9.90 -14.79
C ALA A 284 -19.01 9.00 -15.67
N ILE A 285 -19.36 8.86 -16.96
CA ILE A 285 -18.65 8.01 -17.93
C ILE A 285 -17.16 8.36 -18.10
N VAL A 286 -16.75 9.59 -17.73
CA VAL A 286 -15.33 10.00 -17.77
C VAL A 286 -14.43 9.10 -16.92
N PHE A 287 -14.99 8.39 -15.94
CA PHE A 287 -14.24 7.48 -15.07
C PHE A 287 -14.21 6.02 -15.57
N GLU A 288 -14.89 5.70 -16.67
CA GLU A 288 -15.01 4.32 -17.18
C GLU A 288 -13.99 3.98 -18.27
N ASN A 289 -13.41 4.99 -18.92
CA ASN A 289 -12.43 4.82 -19.98
C ASN A 289 -11.19 5.72 -19.81
N TRP A 290 -10.03 5.24 -20.29
CA TRP A 290 -8.75 5.90 -20.08
C TRP A 290 -8.66 7.26 -20.77
N HIS A 291 -9.17 7.38 -21.99
CA HIS A 291 -9.10 8.61 -22.78
C HIS A 291 -9.81 9.76 -22.05
N ASP A 292 -11.08 9.56 -21.67
CA ASP A 292 -11.88 10.60 -21.04
C ASP A 292 -11.40 10.90 -19.62
N LEU A 293 -10.91 9.90 -18.87
CA LEU A 293 -10.32 10.12 -17.55
C LEU A 293 -9.11 11.04 -17.65
N ILE A 294 -8.22 10.78 -18.60
CA ILE A 294 -6.98 11.54 -18.77
C ILE A 294 -7.26 12.93 -19.36
N ASP A 295 -8.23 13.05 -20.29
CA ASP A 295 -8.68 14.35 -20.80
C ASP A 295 -9.29 15.20 -19.69
N PHE A 296 -10.22 14.64 -18.91
CA PHE A 296 -10.80 15.32 -17.75
C PHE A 296 -9.72 15.72 -16.75
N SER A 297 -8.78 14.83 -16.44
CA SER A 297 -7.62 15.14 -15.58
C SER A 297 -6.82 16.33 -16.11
N THR A 298 -6.62 16.39 -17.43
CA THR A 298 -5.87 17.46 -18.10
C THR A 298 -6.61 18.79 -18.01
N ARG A 299 -7.94 18.78 -18.18
CA ARG A 299 -8.80 19.97 -18.03
C ARG A 299 -8.77 20.52 -16.61
N VAL A 300 -8.86 19.63 -15.61
CA VAL A 300 -8.70 19.99 -14.20
C VAL A 300 -7.32 20.62 -13.99
N ALA A 301 -6.25 19.94 -14.40
CA ALA A 301 -4.89 20.44 -14.20
C ALA A 301 -4.68 21.85 -14.78
N LYS A 302 -5.17 22.12 -15.99
CA LYS A 302 -5.14 23.46 -16.61
C LYS A 302 -5.87 24.53 -15.81
N SER A 303 -6.94 24.13 -15.12
CA SER A 303 -7.85 25.04 -14.40
C SER A 303 -7.35 25.42 -13.00
N PHE A 304 -6.25 24.84 -12.50
CA PHE A 304 -5.70 25.13 -11.18
C PHE A 304 -4.20 25.40 -11.25
N SER A 305 -3.78 26.63 -10.95
CA SER A 305 -2.36 27.06 -11.03
C SER A 305 -1.45 26.28 -10.09
N LYS A 306 -1.92 25.91 -8.89
CA LYS A 306 -1.14 25.06 -7.96
C LYS A 306 -0.88 23.65 -8.48
N VAL A 307 -1.59 23.21 -9.51
CA VAL A 307 -1.29 21.99 -10.27
C VAL A 307 -0.38 22.35 -11.45
N LYS A 308 -0.87 23.17 -12.39
CA LYS A 308 -0.21 23.38 -13.68
C LYS A 308 1.17 24.02 -13.55
N ASP A 309 1.35 24.96 -12.63
CA ASP A 309 2.57 25.76 -12.50
C ASP A 309 3.59 25.11 -11.55
N ASN A 310 3.22 24.03 -10.85
CA ASN A 310 4.11 23.33 -9.92
C ASN A 310 4.88 22.18 -10.60
N SER A 311 6.04 22.51 -11.15
CA SER A 311 6.94 21.52 -11.76
C SER A 311 7.89 20.83 -10.78
N ASN A 312 8.06 21.35 -9.56
CA ASN A 312 8.99 20.81 -8.56
C ASN A 312 8.28 20.55 -7.23
N LYS A 313 7.40 19.55 -7.25
CA LYS A 313 6.48 19.22 -6.16
C LYS A 313 7.23 18.75 -4.92
N LYS A 314 6.99 19.42 -3.79
CA LYS A 314 7.42 18.93 -2.47
C LYS A 314 6.40 17.95 -1.90
N GLY A 315 6.81 17.13 -0.92
CA GLY A 315 5.94 16.10 -0.33
C GLY A 315 4.67 16.63 0.35
N ASN A 316 4.64 17.91 0.71
CA ASN A 316 3.49 18.59 1.34
C ASN A 316 2.62 19.40 0.37
N GLU A 317 2.94 19.42 -0.92
CA GLU A 317 2.23 20.17 -1.95
C GLU A 317 1.28 19.27 -2.75
N ILE A 318 0.44 19.87 -3.60
CA ILE A 318 -0.41 19.12 -4.54
C ILE A 318 0.48 18.31 -5.47
N GLN A 319 0.22 17.00 -5.54
CA GLN A 319 1.00 16.08 -6.36
C GLN A 319 0.48 15.97 -7.79
N GLY A 320 -0.76 16.38 -8.05
CA GLY A 320 -1.38 16.31 -9.37
C GLY A 320 -2.89 16.16 -9.26
N VAL A 321 -3.51 15.72 -10.35
CA VAL A 321 -4.93 15.37 -10.42
C VAL A 321 -5.10 13.86 -10.29
N LEU A 322 -4.40 13.11 -11.15
CA LEU A 322 -4.45 11.65 -11.21
C LEU A 322 -3.15 11.05 -10.63
N GLY A 323 -3.30 10.21 -9.61
CA GLY A 323 -2.26 9.32 -9.13
C GLY A 323 -2.32 7.94 -9.79
N VAL A 324 -1.17 7.38 -10.15
CA VAL A 324 -1.04 6.00 -10.61
C VAL A 324 0.07 5.31 -9.82
N ASP A 325 -0.25 4.22 -9.14
CA ASP A 325 0.74 3.47 -8.35
C ASP A 325 1.76 2.74 -9.22
N ASN A 326 1.31 2.26 -10.37
CA ASN A 326 2.04 1.36 -11.21
C ASN A 326 1.89 1.77 -12.68
N SER A 327 2.82 2.60 -13.15
CA SER A 327 2.79 3.08 -14.54
C SER A 327 2.85 1.97 -15.59
N PRO A 328 3.64 0.88 -15.44
CA PRO A 328 3.53 -0.24 -16.35
C PRO A 328 2.12 -0.83 -16.42
N ASN A 329 1.43 -1.04 -15.30
CA ASN A 329 0.05 -1.54 -15.31
C ASN A 329 -0.89 -0.59 -16.04
N ALA A 330 -0.83 0.71 -15.74
CA ALA A 330 -1.68 1.70 -16.39
C ALA A 330 -1.43 1.77 -17.90
N LEU A 331 -0.16 1.73 -18.35
CA LEU A 331 0.18 1.72 -19.78
C LEU A 331 -0.20 0.42 -20.47
N LEU A 332 0.15 -0.73 -19.89
CA LEU A 332 -0.10 -2.03 -20.52
C LEU A 332 -1.61 -2.30 -20.62
N SER A 333 -2.38 -2.03 -19.56
CA SER A 333 -3.83 -2.23 -19.58
C SER A 333 -4.55 -1.26 -20.52
N SER A 334 -4.16 0.01 -20.57
CA SER A 334 -4.76 0.97 -21.51
C SER A 334 -4.40 0.66 -22.96
N VAL A 335 -3.17 0.21 -23.24
CA VAL A 335 -2.77 -0.24 -24.59
C VAL A 335 -3.50 -1.53 -24.99
N PHE A 336 -3.69 -2.46 -24.06
CA PHE A 336 -4.46 -3.68 -24.31
C PHE A 336 -5.94 -3.37 -24.57
N ALA A 337 -6.54 -2.46 -23.80
CA ALA A 337 -7.89 -1.97 -24.03
C ALA A 337 -8.02 -1.27 -25.41
N ALA A 338 -7.05 -0.42 -25.77
CA ALA A 338 -6.99 0.22 -27.09
C ALA A 338 -6.84 -0.79 -28.24
N GLY A 339 -6.29 -1.97 -27.96
CA GLY A 339 -6.21 -3.10 -28.88
C GLY A 339 -7.46 -3.99 -28.93
N ASN A 340 -8.60 -3.54 -28.39
CA ASN A 340 -9.84 -4.30 -28.25
C ASN A 340 -9.66 -5.62 -27.47
N SER A 341 -8.80 -5.59 -26.45
CA SER A 341 -8.51 -6.73 -25.58
C SER A 341 -8.04 -7.98 -26.34
N ASP A 342 -7.33 -7.80 -27.45
CA ASP A 342 -6.75 -8.88 -28.26
C ASP A 342 -5.22 -8.85 -28.18
N TYR A 343 -4.61 -9.97 -27.80
CA TYR A 343 -3.15 -10.10 -27.72
C TYR A 343 -2.47 -10.00 -29.10
N ASN A 344 -3.18 -10.21 -30.21
CA ASN A 344 -2.67 -9.92 -31.55
C ASN A 344 -2.42 -8.42 -31.77
N ASN A 345 -3.12 -7.55 -31.02
CA ASN A 345 -2.95 -6.09 -31.03
C ASN A 345 -2.12 -5.57 -29.85
N PHE A 346 -1.59 -6.48 -29.04
CA PHE A 346 -0.73 -6.17 -27.92
C PHE A 346 0.75 -6.19 -28.33
N PHE A 347 1.64 -5.74 -27.44
CA PHE A 347 3.08 -5.69 -27.71
C PHE A 347 3.65 -7.04 -28.10
N TYR A 348 3.17 -8.10 -27.44
CA TYR A 348 3.59 -9.46 -27.69
C TYR A 348 2.50 -10.43 -27.25
N LYS A 349 2.60 -11.66 -27.74
CA LYS A 349 1.70 -12.75 -27.40
C LYS A 349 2.50 -14.04 -27.31
N VAL A 350 1.90 -15.10 -26.76
CA VAL A 350 2.47 -16.44 -26.91
C VAL A 350 1.85 -17.08 -28.15
N GLN A 351 2.70 -17.43 -29.11
CA GLN A 351 2.34 -18.14 -30.34
C GLN A 351 3.28 -19.33 -30.52
N ASN A 352 2.73 -20.51 -30.84
CA ASN A 352 3.49 -21.75 -30.99
C ASN A 352 4.42 -22.05 -29.78
N GLY A 353 3.92 -21.77 -28.57
CA GLY A 353 4.65 -22.00 -27.32
C GLY A 353 5.80 -21.01 -27.05
N ARG A 354 5.98 -19.96 -27.85
CA ARG A 354 7.03 -18.95 -27.66
C ARG A 354 6.44 -17.53 -27.67
N ALA A 355 7.07 -16.62 -26.96
CA ALA A 355 6.72 -15.20 -27.04
C ALA A 355 7.08 -14.63 -28.43
N ASP A 356 6.09 -14.06 -29.10
CA ASP A 356 6.19 -13.37 -30.39
C ASP A 356 6.05 -11.86 -30.16
N PHE A 357 7.14 -11.13 -30.40
CA PHE A 357 7.24 -9.68 -30.29
C PHE A 357 7.13 -8.97 -31.65
N SER A 358 6.77 -9.67 -32.73
CA SER A 358 6.72 -9.12 -34.08
C SER A 358 5.82 -7.88 -34.19
N ASN A 359 4.68 -7.86 -33.49
CA ASN A 359 3.80 -6.68 -33.47
C ASN A 359 4.52 -5.44 -32.91
N PHE A 360 5.26 -5.57 -31.81
CA PHE A 360 6.08 -4.49 -31.27
C PHE A 360 7.27 -4.13 -32.17
N ASN A 361 8.05 -5.12 -32.59
CA ASN A 361 9.28 -4.92 -33.36
C ASN A 361 9.02 -4.27 -34.73
N ASN A 362 7.92 -4.65 -35.38
CA ASN A 362 7.53 -4.11 -36.69
C ASN A 362 6.69 -2.82 -36.58
N LYS A 363 6.57 -2.23 -35.39
CA LYS A 363 5.71 -1.07 -35.12
C LYS A 363 4.27 -1.26 -35.62
N GLY A 364 3.70 -2.44 -35.34
CA GLY A 364 2.33 -2.83 -35.67
C GLY A 364 1.26 -2.09 -34.85
N SER A 365 0.10 -2.71 -34.66
CA SER A 365 -1.03 -2.08 -33.96
C SER A 365 -0.70 -1.64 -32.54
N SER A 366 0.14 -2.39 -31.81
CA SER A 366 0.57 -2.03 -30.44
C SER A 366 1.33 -0.71 -30.39
N TYR A 367 2.12 -0.37 -31.41
CA TYR A 367 2.84 0.90 -31.50
C TYR A 367 1.88 2.08 -31.65
N LYS A 368 0.87 1.95 -32.52
CA LYS A 368 -0.18 2.97 -32.69
C LYS A 368 -0.99 3.15 -31.41
N ASN A 369 -1.35 2.05 -30.75
CA ASN A 369 -2.09 2.06 -29.48
C ASN A 369 -1.29 2.73 -28.37
N LEU A 370 0.00 2.37 -28.22
CA LEU A 370 0.91 3.01 -27.27
C LEU A 370 1.09 4.51 -27.58
N LYS A 371 1.19 4.90 -28.85
CA LYS A 371 1.29 6.31 -29.23
C LYS A 371 0.06 7.11 -28.81
N ASN A 372 -1.13 6.56 -29.01
CA ASN A 372 -2.39 7.22 -28.63
C ASN A 372 -2.47 7.39 -27.10
N VAL A 373 -2.30 6.29 -26.36
CA VAL A 373 -2.27 6.28 -24.90
C VAL A 373 -1.22 7.25 -24.35
N PHE A 374 0.00 7.22 -24.90
CA PHE A 374 1.08 8.10 -24.47
C PHE A 374 0.73 9.57 -24.72
N ASN A 375 0.10 9.91 -25.84
CA ASN A 375 -0.25 11.29 -26.14
C ASN A 375 -1.32 11.84 -25.20
N ASP A 376 -2.27 11.01 -24.75
CA ASP A 376 -3.23 11.40 -23.71
C ASP A 376 -2.47 11.74 -22.41
N TYR A 377 -1.59 10.84 -21.95
CA TYR A 377 -0.76 11.09 -20.77
C TYR A 377 0.19 12.28 -20.94
N LYS A 378 0.74 12.49 -22.13
CA LYS A 378 1.63 13.62 -22.43
C LYS A 378 0.92 14.95 -22.17
N ASN A 379 -0.34 15.07 -22.55
CA ASN A 379 -1.13 16.27 -22.32
C ASN A 379 -1.29 16.52 -20.81
N LEU A 380 -1.60 15.47 -20.04
CA LEU A 380 -1.70 15.57 -18.58
C LEU A 380 -0.35 15.89 -17.91
N ILE A 381 0.72 15.24 -18.36
CA ILE A 381 2.10 15.45 -17.90
C ILE A 381 2.53 16.89 -18.17
N ALA A 382 2.22 17.45 -19.34
CA ALA A 382 2.53 18.84 -19.68
C ALA A 382 1.90 19.84 -18.71
N GLN A 383 0.77 19.47 -18.08
CA GLN A 383 0.06 20.27 -17.08
C GLN A 383 0.40 19.87 -15.65
N ASN A 384 1.47 19.09 -15.43
CA ASN A 384 1.87 18.58 -14.13
C ASN A 384 0.74 17.83 -13.38
N GLY A 385 -0.27 17.32 -14.10
CA GLY A 385 -1.45 16.71 -13.50
C GLY A 385 -1.33 15.22 -13.22
N LEU A 386 -0.25 14.57 -13.66
CA LEU A 386 0.02 13.16 -13.38
C LEU A 386 1.02 13.03 -12.23
N TYR A 387 0.67 12.18 -11.25
CA TYR A 387 1.59 11.64 -10.27
C TYR A 387 1.78 10.14 -10.54
N VAL A 388 3.02 9.70 -10.66
CA VAL A 388 3.35 8.27 -10.71
C VAL A 388 4.29 7.93 -9.59
N ASN A 389 3.98 6.85 -8.88
CA ASN A 389 4.83 6.42 -7.79
C ASN A 389 6.10 5.70 -8.26
N LYS A 390 7.17 5.81 -7.48
CA LYS A 390 8.46 5.15 -7.74
C LYS A 390 8.63 3.94 -6.82
N GLY A 391 7.93 2.85 -7.09
CA GLY A 391 8.13 1.54 -6.45
C GLY A 391 7.69 1.43 -4.98
N GLY A 392 6.79 0.49 -4.67
CA GLY A 392 6.49 0.04 -3.30
C GLY A 392 5.66 0.97 -2.42
N SER A 393 5.47 2.23 -2.78
CA SER A 393 4.57 3.17 -2.11
C SER A 393 3.21 3.26 -2.83
N TYR A 394 2.19 3.81 -2.17
CA TYR A 394 0.87 4.08 -2.77
C TYR A 394 0.65 5.59 -2.97
N SER A 395 0.09 5.98 -4.11
CA SER A 395 -0.36 7.35 -4.41
C SER A 395 -1.47 7.81 -3.47
N SER A 396 -2.21 6.87 -2.88
CA SER A 396 -3.15 7.12 -1.80
C SER A 396 -2.53 7.84 -0.59
N ASN A 397 -1.22 7.67 -0.36
CA ASN A 397 -0.51 8.41 0.69
C ASN A 397 -0.56 9.93 0.50
N PHE A 398 -0.72 10.41 -0.73
CA PHE A 398 -0.92 11.83 -1.05
C PHE A 398 -2.42 12.16 -1.19
N GLN A 399 -3.20 11.25 -1.78
CA GLN A 399 -4.65 11.45 -1.95
C GLN A 399 -5.36 11.68 -0.62
N LYS A 400 -4.99 10.96 0.44
CA LYS A 400 -5.64 11.09 1.75
C LYS A 400 -5.40 12.43 2.42
N PHE A 401 -4.44 13.23 1.97
CA PHE A 401 -4.19 14.60 2.42
C PHE A 401 -4.71 15.63 1.39
N HIS A 402 -5.65 15.22 0.54
CA HIS A 402 -6.23 16.03 -0.54
C HIS A 402 -5.17 16.55 -1.54
N GLN A 403 -4.03 15.86 -1.71
CA GLN A 403 -2.99 16.28 -2.67
C GLN A 403 -3.16 15.68 -4.06
N LEU A 404 -4.18 14.82 -4.25
CA LEU A 404 -4.62 14.23 -5.51
C LEU A 404 -6.16 14.21 -5.52
N ALA A 405 -6.77 14.42 -6.68
CA ALA A 405 -8.22 14.32 -6.84
C ALA A 405 -8.68 12.86 -6.87
N TYR A 406 -7.87 11.99 -7.47
CA TYR A 406 -8.14 10.56 -7.54
C TYR A 406 -6.86 9.77 -7.81
N SER A 407 -6.90 8.48 -7.51
CA SER A 407 -5.80 7.57 -7.81
C SER A 407 -6.27 6.21 -8.33
N ILE A 408 -5.43 5.60 -9.15
CA ILE A 408 -5.56 4.21 -9.56
C ILE A 408 -4.55 3.38 -8.78
N SER A 409 -5.06 2.46 -7.97
CA SER A 409 -4.30 1.66 -7.02
C SER A 409 -4.82 0.23 -6.95
N SER A 410 -3.97 -0.68 -6.47
CA SER A 410 -4.38 -2.06 -6.22
C SER A 410 -5.38 -2.12 -5.07
N THR A 411 -6.39 -3.00 -5.19
CA THR A 411 -7.35 -3.29 -4.13
C THR A 411 -6.71 -3.79 -2.84
N SER A 412 -5.51 -4.39 -2.91
CA SER A 412 -4.76 -4.81 -1.72
C SER A 412 -4.21 -3.64 -0.90
N GLY A 413 -4.13 -2.45 -1.49
CA GLY A 413 -3.66 -1.21 -0.86
C GLY A 413 -4.74 -0.37 -0.18
N PHE A 414 -5.97 -0.88 -0.05
CA PHE A 414 -7.11 -0.05 0.37
C PHE A 414 -6.90 0.71 1.69
N ALA A 415 -6.21 0.10 2.66
CA ALA A 415 -5.99 0.69 3.99
C ALA A 415 -5.17 2.00 3.95
N TYR A 416 -4.48 2.27 2.84
CA TYR A 416 -3.72 3.50 2.64
C TYR A 416 -4.56 4.64 2.02
N SER A 417 -5.78 4.34 1.55
CA SER A 417 -6.65 5.25 0.78
C SER A 417 -7.34 6.33 1.60
N PHE A 418 -7.36 6.19 2.94
CA PHE A 418 -8.02 7.13 3.83
C PHE A 418 -7.25 7.31 5.12
N ALA A 419 -7.45 8.45 5.75
CA ALA A 419 -6.98 8.78 7.09
C ALA A 419 -7.94 8.22 8.15
N GLY A 420 -7.43 8.04 9.37
CA GLY A 420 -8.28 7.85 10.54
C GLY A 420 -8.69 9.20 11.14
N GLN A 421 -9.75 9.18 11.97
CA GLN A 421 -10.33 10.36 12.65
C GLN A 421 -9.34 11.16 13.52
N ASN A 422 -8.21 10.55 13.91
CA ASN A 422 -7.11 11.20 14.64
C ASN A 422 -5.77 10.94 13.95
N SER A 423 -5.74 11.01 12.62
CA SER A 423 -4.50 10.84 11.87
C SER A 423 -3.42 11.80 12.36
N LYS A 424 -2.23 11.25 12.54
CA LYS A 424 -1.05 11.99 12.97
C LYS A 424 0.01 11.94 11.88
N ARG A 425 0.89 12.94 11.89
CA ARG A 425 2.12 12.93 11.09
C ARG A 425 3.28 13.49 11.89
N PHE A 426 4.48 13.10 11.50
CA PHE A 426 5.71 13.77 11.88
C PHE A 426 5.99 14.89 10.89
N LYS A 427 6.03 16.13 11.36
CA LYS A 427 6.47 17.29 10.58
C LYS A 427 7.92 17.61 10.94
N PHE A 428 8.81 17.56 9.95
CA PHE A 428 10.22 17.89 10.13
C PHE A 428 10.39 19.41 10.25
N THR A 429 11.16 19.81 11.25
CA THR A 429 11.19 21.20 11.74
C THR A 429 11.98 22.16 10.86
N ASP A 430 12.86 21.65 10.02
CA ASP A 430 13.81 22.43 9.21
C ASP A 430 13.32 22.70 7.78
N ASP A 431 12.61 21.76 7.15
CA ASP A 431 12.08 21.91 5.79
C ASP A 431 10.55 21.85 5.70
N GLY A 432 9.86 21.54 6.80
CA GLY A 432 8.40 21.47 6.87
C GLY A 432 7.79 20.28 6.12
N THR A 433 8.62 19.37 5.58
CA THR A 433 8.16 18.11 5.03
C THR A 433 7.61 17.22 6.14
N PHE A 434 6.91 16.15 5.77
CA PHE A 434 6.31 15.26 6.75
C PHE A 434 6.39 13.80 6.32
N VAL A 435 6.35 12.93 7.30
CA VAL A 435 6.02 11.51 7.14
C VAL A 435 4.79 11.20 7.97
N GLU A 436 3.90 10.35 7.48
CA GLU A 436 2.78 9.86 8.27
C GLU A 436 3.27 9.22 9.57
N TYR A 437 2.49 9.34 10.65
CA TYR A 437 2.83 8.74 11.93
C TYR A 437 2.86 7.21 11.79
N PRO A 438 4.05 6.57 11.83
CA PRO A 438 4.17 5.16 11.53
C PRO A 438 3.49 4.31 12.60
N SER A 439 3.01 3.14 12.21
CA SER A 439 2.60 2.12 13.18
C SER A 439 3.77 1.69 14.07
N TYR A 440 3.47 1.17 15.26
CA TYR A 440 4.49 0.69 16.22
C TYR A 440 5.55 1.73 16.60
N THR A 441 5.18 3.01 16.55
CA THR A 441 6.06 4.11 16.95
C THR A 441 6.09 4.25 18.47
N THR A 442 7.28 4.34 19.02
CA THR A 442 7.57 4.61 20.43
C THR A 442 8.36 5.91 20.55
N GLU A 443 8.07 6.70 21.57
CA GLU A 443 8.86 7.88 21.93
C GLU A 443 10.23 7.47 22.48
N VAL A 444 11.27 8.18 22.05
CA VAL A 444 12.62 8.10 22.60
C VAL A 444 12.81 9.30 23.52
N ASN A 445 13.02 9.03 24.79
CA ASN A 445 13.14 10.03 25.84
C ASN A 445 14.61 10.38 26.11
N ALA A 446 14.85 11.63 26.48
CA ALA A 446 16.12 12.09 27.01
C ALA A 446 16.46 11.31 28.30
N PRO A 447 17.76 11.12 28.59
CA PRO A 447 18.21 10.67 29.90
C PRO A 447 17.68 11.57 31.01
N GLU A 448 17.31 11.00 32.15
CA GLU A 448 16.93 11.79 33.33
C GLU A 448 18.12 12.59 33.84
N SER A 449 17.94 13.91 34.00
CA SER A 449 18.92 14.76 34.68
C SER A 449 18.71 14.60 36.19
N ASN A 450 19.61 13.89 36.87
CA ASN A 450 19.67 13.95 38.34
C ASN A 450 20.25 15.31 38.76
N ASN A 451 19.41 16.34 38.77
CA ASN A 451 19.65 17.52 39.62
C ASN A 451 19.04 17.21 41.00
N GLY A 452 19.64 16.26 41.70
CA GLY A 452 19.33 15.92 43.08
C GLY A 452 20.63 15.99 43.88
N ASN A 453 20.73 16.97 44.77
CA ASN A 453 21.72 17.01 45.84
C ASN A 453 21.52 15.75 46.71
N ASP A 454 22.20 14.66 46.39
CA ASP A 454 22.49 13.61 47.35
C ASP A 454 23.87 13.05 47.07
N GLY A 455 24.73 13.21 48.06
CA GLY A 455 26.13 12.85 47.99
C GLY A 455 26.34 11.34 47.87
N LYS A 456 27.50 11.02 47.29
CA LYS A 456 28.18 9.71 47.29
C LYS A 456 27.52 8.63 46.41
N GLN A 457 28.13 8.36 45.25
CA GLN A 457 28.94 7.15 44.99
C GLN A 457 29.11 6.92 43.47
N GLN A 458 30.38 6.84 43.07
CA GLN A 458 30.95 6.05 41.97
C GLN A 458 30.00 5.63 40.83
N GLY A 459 29.95 6.46 39.78
CA GLY A 459 29.19 6.16 38.53
C GLY A 459 28.90 7.37 37.63
N GLN A 460 29.52 8.53 37.87
CA GLN A 460 29.21 9.79 37.19
C GLN A 460 29.71 9.89 35.72
N SER A 461 30.26 8.83 35.10
CA SER A 461 30.82 8.91 33.74
C SER A 461 29.85 8.61 32.59
N ASP A 462 28.76 7.87 32.79
CA ASP A 462 27.96 7.34 31.67
C ASP A 462 26.81 8.24 31.18
N GLN A 463 26.46 9.31 31.91
CA GLN A 463 25.39 10.22 31.48
C GLN A 463 25.72 11.00 30.19
N GLY A 464 27.00 11.24 29.91
CA GLY A 464 27.45 11.86 28.66
C GLY A 464 27.37 10.91 27.46
N ASN A 465 27.43 9.60 27.70
CA ASN A 465 27.40 8.55 26.68
C ASN A 465 25.97 8.16 26.27
N LEU A 466 25.01 8.21 27.20
CA LEU A 466 23.60 7.90 26.92
C LEU A 466 22.91 9.03 26.12
N LEU A 467 22.36 8.69 24.96
CA LEU A 467 21.63 9.59 24.06
C LEU A 467 20.13 9.63 24.36
N GLY A 468 19.55 8.51 24.81
CA GLY A 468 18.13 8.41 25.14
C GLY A 468 17.67 6.98 25.39
N THR A 469 16.41 6.81 25.77
CA THR A 469 15.80 5.51 26.07
C THR A 469 14.39 5.38 25.51
N PHE A 470 13.95 4.16 25.20
CA PHE A 470 12.58 3.88 24.79
C PHE A 470 12.10 2.53 25.34
N GLU A 471 10.78 2.34 25.38
CA GLU A 471 10.16 1.13 25.93
C GLU A 471 9.65 0.19 24.83
N VAL A 472 9.94 -1.10 24.97
CA VAL A 472 9.35 -2.17 24.14
C VAL A 472 8.58 -3.16 24.99
N VAL A 473 7.64 -3.88 24.38
CA VAL A 473 6.93 -4.96 25.07
C VAL A 473 7.89 -6.14 25.24
N ASP A 474 8.04 -6.61 26.48
CA ASP A 474 8.83 -7.80 26.76
C ASP A 474 8.03 -9.06 26.39
N LYS A 475 8.53 -9.83 25.43
CA LYS A 475 7.94 -11.11 24.99
C LYS A 475 8.56 -12.32 25.68
N SER A 476 9.62 -12.14 26.47
CA SER A 476 10.26 -13.27 27.18
C SER A 476 9.33 -13.91 28.22
N THR A 477 8.28 -13.22 28.66
CA THR A 477 7.31 -13.73 29.64
C THR A 477 5.99 -14.18 29.04
N SER A 478 5.83 -14.21 27.71
CA SER A 478 4.57 -14.63 27.08
C SER A 478 4.35 -16.14 26.96
N ASP A 479 5.27 -16.96 27.48
CA ASP A 479 4.97 -18.36 27.85
C ASP A 479 4.16 -18.39 29.17
N ILE A 480 3.02 -17.71 29.20
CA ILE A 480 2.01 -17.94 30.24
C ILE A 480 1.42 -19.30 29.92
N LYS A 481 1.95 -20.31 30.62
CA LYS A 481 1.38 -21.66 30.75
C LYS A 481 -0.14 -21.55 30.81
N VAL A 482 -0.80 -21.95 29.73
CA VAL A 482 -2.20 -22.36 29.79
C VAL A 482 -2.22 -23.51 30.78
N LYS A 483 -2.72 -23.27 32.00
CA LYS A 483 -2.97 -24.36 32.94
C LYS A 483 -3.88 -25.35 32.22
N PRO A 484 -3.47 -26.63 32.07
CA PRO A 484 -4.34 -27.61 31.44
C PRO A 484 -5.58 -27.73 32.31
N LYS A 485 -6.76 -27.65 31.68
CA LYS A 485 -8.02 -28.02 32.33
C LYS A 485 -7.85 -29.46 32.82
N THR A 486 -7.64 -29.63 34.11
CA THR A 486 -7.78 -30.92 34.76
C THR A 486 -9.22 -31.38 34.53
N GLN A 487 -9.33 -32.52 33.86
CA GLN A 487 -10.52 -33.33 33.82
C GLN A 487 -10.89 -33.68 35.26
N ALA A 488 -12.03 -33.20 35.72
CA ALA A 488 -12.70 -33.75 36.89
C ALA A 488 -14.15 -34.00 36.48
N GLU A 489 -14.35 -35.24 36.06
CA GLU A 489 -15.53 -36.07 36.26
C GLU A 489 -16.80 -35.38 36.79
N SER A 490 -17.81 -35.37 35.92
CA SER A 490 -19.18 -35.82 36.21
C SER A 490 -19.56 -36.03 37.69
N LYS A 491 -20.44 -35.14 38.20
CA LYS A 491 -21.60 -35.52 39.01
C LYS A 491 -22.67 -34.42 39.01
N LYS A 492 -23.76 -34.75 38.32
CA LYS A 492 -25.19 -34.52 38.62
C LYS A 492 -25.58 -33.44 39.66
N SER A 493 -26.47 -32.54 39.20
CA SER A 493 -27.74 -32.08 39.79
C SER A 493 -27.79 -31.75 41.29
N SER A 494 -28.15 -30.51 41.64
CA SER A 494 -29.55 -30.08 41.85
C SER A 494 -29.59 -28.70 42.50
N ASP A 495 -30.59 -27.94 42.06
CA ASP A 495 -31.30 -26.80 42.66
C ASP A 495 -30.75 -25.97 43.84
N SER A 496 -30.99 -24.67 43.65
CA SER A 496 -31.55 -23.69 44.60
C SER A 496 -30.62 -22.61 45.19
N LYS A 497 -30.95 -21.38 44.78
CA LYS A 497 -31.15 -20.14 45.57
C LYS A 497 -30.07 -19.63 46.54
N GLN A 498 -29.75 -18.35 46.30
CA GLN A 498 -29.48 -17.27 47.27
C GLN A 498 -28.28 -17.49 48.21
N THR A 499 -27.42 -16.52 48.54
CA THR A 499 -27.59 -15.08 48.76
C THR A 499 -26.19 -14.48 48.93
N ALA A 500 -26.09 -13.17 48.66
CA ALA A 500 -25.27 -12.18 49.36
C ALA A 500 -23.74 -12.35 49.50
N ASN A 501 -23.04 -11.52 48.72
CA ASN A 501 -22.17 -10.44 49.20
C ASN A 501 -21.06 -10.78 50.23
N THR A 502 -19.81 -10.88 49.76
CA THR A 502 -18.62 -10.19 50.33
C THR A 502 -17.38 -10.55 49.50
N GLY A 503 -16.53 -9.56 49.18
CA GLY A 503 -15.16 -9.83 48.75
C GLY A 503 -14.73 -9.13 47.46
N LYS A 504 -14.10 -7.96 47.63
CA LYS A 504 -13.29 -7.24 46.64
C LYS A 504 -12.33 -8.17 45.90
N GLY A 505 -12.61 -8.46 44.63
CA GLY A 505 -11.62 -8.85 43.63
C GLY A 505 -11.45 -7.70 42.64
N SER A 506 -10.62 -6.71 42.99
CA SER A 506 -10.20 -5.70 42.03
C SER A 506 -9.40 -6.41 40.94
N ASN A 507 -9.99 -6.57 39.76
CA ASN A 507 -9.29 -6.95 38.53
C ASN A 507 -8.14 -5.96 38.30
N SER A 508 -6.95 -6.30 38.80
CA SER A 508 -5.71 -5.68 38.38
C SER A 508 -5.56 -5.97 36.89
N LYS A 509 -5.69 -4.94 36.06
CA LYS A 509 -5.27 -4.99 34.66
C LYS A 509 -3.80 -5.41 34.67
N GLN A 510 -3.53 -6.65 34.27
CA GLN A 510 -2.17 -7.17 34.12
C GLN A 510 -1.45 -6.28 33.09
N GLN A 511 -0.55 -5.43 33.61
CA GLN A 511 0.25 -4.54 32.80
C GLN A 511 1.29 -5.39 32.07
N THR A 512 1.25 -5.41 30.74
CA THR A 512 2.22 -6.17 29.94
C THR A 512 3.62 -5.67 30.30
N PRO A 513 4.56 -6.57 30.66
CA PRO A 513 5.90 -6.15 31.05
C PRO A 513 6.55 -5.38 29.90
N LYS A 514 7.21 -4.27 30.25
CA LYS A 514 7.95 -3.43 29.32
C LYS A 514 9.43 -3.51 29.64
N LYS A 515 10.23 -3.44 28.59
CA LYS A 515 11.68 -3.44 28.66
C LYS A 515 12.21 -2.12 28.12
N THR A 516 13.03 -1.44 28.91
CA THR A 516 13.74 -0.23 28.49
C THR A 516 14.92 -0.61 27.59
N ILE A 517 15.06 0.09 26.47
CA ILE A 517 16.19 0.00 25.54
C ILE A 517 16.96 1.32 25.58
N SER A 518 18.28 1.23 25.78
CA SER A 518 19.17 2.39 25.87
C SER A 518 19.94 2.65 24.58
N LEU A 519 20.10 3.92 24.21
CA LEU A 519 20.88 4.35 23.05
C LEU A 519 22.19 4.98 23.51
N TYR A 520 23.33 4.38 23.18
CA TYR A 520 24.66 4.87 23.55
C TYR A 520 25.44 5.34 22.32
N LYS A 521 26.36 6.30 22.49
CA LYS A 521 27.13 6.89 21.37
C LYS A 521 28.58 6.42 21.26
N THR A 522 29.22 6.01 22.36
CA THR A 522 30.63 5.58 22.35
C THR A 522 30.80 4.11 22.69
N LYS A 523 30.13 3.62 23.73
CA LYS A 523 30.21 2.22 24.18
C LYS A 523 28.94 1.79 24.90
N ILE A 524 28.63 0.50 24.87
CA ILE A 524 27.57 -0.08 25.70
C ILE A 524 28.18 -0.47 27.07
N PRO A 525 27.58 -0.07 28.20
CA PRO A 525 28.02 -0.49 29.54
C PRO A 525 28.01 -2.01 29.73
N GLN A 526 28.83 -2.52 30.67
CA GLN A 526 28.99 -3.97 30.88
C GLN A 526 27.72 -4.67 31.36
N ASP A 527 26.80 -3.96 32.01
CA ASP A 527 25.50 -4.47 32.47
C ASP A 527 24.44 -4.50 31.35
N LYS A 528 24.79 -4.04 30.14
CA LYS A 528 23.92 -3.96 28.97
C LYS A 528 24.43 -4.83 27.83
N THR A 529 23.51 -5.32 27.02
CA THR A 529 23.78 -6.21 25.88
C THR A 529 23.21 -5.62 24.60
N GLU A 530 24.07 -5.48 23.58
CA GLU A 530 23.68 -4.97 22.27
C GLU A 530 22.56 -5.80 21.64
N ASN A 531 21.62 -5.13 20.99
CA ASN A 531 20.42 -5.72 20.36
C ASN A 531 19.47 -6.45 21.34
N VAL A 532 19.74 -6.42 22.64
CA VAL A 532 18.90 -7.04 23.68
C VAL A 532 18.24 -5.95 24.52
N ASP A 533 19.03 -5.04 25.08
CA ASP A 533 18.56 -3.91 25.91
C ASP A 533 19.32 -2.61 25.65
N ALA A 534 20.20 -2.61 24.65
CA ALA A 534 20.92 -1.42 24.20
C ALA A 534 21.20 -1.45 22.69
N PHE A 535 21.39 -0.25 22.12
CA PHE A 535 21.98 -0.05 20.80
C PHE A 535 23.19 0.88 20.92
N LEU A 536 24.25 0.57 20.17
CA LEU A 536 25.35 1.50 19.92
C LEU A 536 25.03 2.27 18.63
N VAL A 537 24.84 3.58 18.76
CA VAL A 537 24.61 4.48 17.63
C VAL A 537 25.96 4.92 17.07
N THR A 538 26.21 4.65 15.80
CA THR A 538 27.48 4.97 15.12
C THR A 538 27.35 6.11 14.10
N ASP A 539 26.14 6.46 13.68
CA ASP A 539 25.90 7.54 12.73
C ASP A 539 26.13 8.92 13.40
N SER A 540 27.13 9.66 12.91
CA SER A 540 27.54 10.94 13.49
C SER A 540 26.47 12.03 13.39
N GLU A 541 25.66 12.03 12.33
CA GLU A 541 24.60 13.02 12.17
C GLU A 541 23.46 12.75 13.15
N LEU A 542 23.06 11.48 13.29
CA LEU A 542 22.08 11.04 14.28
C LEU A 542 22.53 11.35 15.70
N ILE A 543 23.78 11.05 16.06
CA ILE A 543 24.36 11.39 17.37
C ILE A 543 24.21 12.90 17.62
N SER A 544 24.66 13.73 16.67
CA SER A 544 24.58 15.19 16.81
C SER A 544 23.14 15.68 17.01
N LYS A 545 22.18 15.09 16.30
CA LYS A 545 20.76 15.46 16.41
C LYS A 545 20.16 15.05 17.75
N LEU A 546 20.47 13.85 18.25
CA LEU A 546 20.01 13.39 19.56
C LEU A 546 20.64 14.22 20.70
N GLU A 547 21.93 14.56 20.61
CA GLU A 547 22.58 15.42 21.59
C GLU A 547 22.01 16.84 21.61
N LYS A 548 21.78 17.44 20.43
CA LYS A 548 21.11 18.74 20.32
C LYS A 548 19.70 18.69 20.89
N ALA A 549 18.95 17.63 20.62
CA ALA A 549 17.60 17.44 21.13
C ALA A 549 17.58 17.25 22.65
N LYS A 550 18.54 16.50 23.21
CA LYS A 550 18.73 16.29 24.66
C LYS A 550 19.04 17.59 25.41
N ASN A 551 19.77 18.51 24.79
CA ASN A 551 20.21 19.75 25.44
C ASN A 551 19.25 20.95 25.26
N LYS A 552 18.15 20.79 24.51
CA LYS A 552 17.11 21.84 24.44
C LYS A 552 16.42 21.95 25.80
N LYS A 553 16.71 22.99 26.58
CA LYS A 553 15.82 23.40 27.68
C LYS A 553 14.52 23.90 27.05
N GLU A 554 13.36 23.46 27.52
CA GLU A 554 12.10 24.10 27.17
C GLU A 554 12.17 25.58 27.58
N GLU A 555 12.36 26.47 26.60
CA GLU A 555 12.02 27.88 26.78
C GLU A 555 10.51 27.92 26.97
N THR A 556 10.08 27.97 28.22
CA THR A 556 8.72 28.30 28.60
C THR A 556 8.42 29.65 27.96
N LYS A 557 7.65 29.65 26.87
CA LYS A 557 7.14 30.86 26.21
C LYS A 557 6.23 31.61 27.19
N ALA A 558 6.84 32.43 28.04
CA ALA A 558 6.18 33.55 28.71
C ALA A 558 6.10 34.72 27.71
N SER A 559 5.43 34.52 26.57
CA SER A 559 5.09 35.61 25.65
C SER A 559 3.58 35.84 25.70
N GLY A 560 3.17 36.89 26.41
CA GLY A 560 1.86 37.51 26.19
C GLY A 560 0.74 37.12 27.15
N LYS A 561 0.90 37.32 28.46
CA LYS A 561 -0.24 37.73 29.31
C LYS A 561 0.18 38.86 30.24
N SER A 562 -0.60 39.94 30.16
CA SER A 562 -0.52 41.19 30.91
C SER A 562 -0.17 40.99 32.40
N ALA A 563 0.57 41.95 32.96
CA ALA A 563 1.13 41.96 34.31
C ALA A 563 0.11 41.70 35.43
N SER A 564 -1.20 41.86 35.20
CA SER A 564 -2.23 41.58 36.22
C SER A 564 -2.62 40.11 36.39
N ALA A 565 -2.08 39.16 35.61
CA ALA A 565 -2.29 37.73 35.86
C ALA A 565 -1.22 37.08 36.78
N ARG A 566 -0.25 37.86 37.29
CA ARG A 566 0.87 37.35 38.08
C ARG A 566 0.51 36.88 39.50
N VAL A 567 -0.65 37.25 40.04
CA VAL A 567 -1.00 36.92 41.44
C VAL A 567 -1.87 35.65 41.56
N ALA A 568 -2.54 35.19 40.49
CA ALA A 568 -3.50 34.09 40.59
C ALA A 568 -2.98 32.68 40.22
N VAL A 569 -1.69 32.52 39.85
CA VAL A 569 -1.14 31.22 39.41
C VAL A 569 -0.08 30.65 40.39
N GLN A 570 0.13 31.28 41.55
CA GLN A 570 1.06 30.76 42.56
C GLN A 570 0.49 29.64 43.45
N ALA A 571 -0.76 29.21 43.28
CA ALA A 571 -1.39 28.20 44.15
C ALA A 571 -1.69 26.84 43.49
N THR A 572 -1.15 26.54 42.30
CA THR A 572 -1.33 25.21 41.67
C THR A 572 -0.05 24.62 41.06
N GLN A 573 1.12 25.06 41.53
CA GLN A 573 2.40 24.43 41.24
C GLN A 573 2.71 23.32 42.25
N LYS A 574 1.97 22.20 42.20
CA LYS A 574 2.37 20.94 42.85
C LYS A 574 1.64 19.75 42.23
N LYS A 575 1.80 19.60 40.91
CA LYS A 575 1.60 18.36 40.13
C LYS A 575 2.11 18.60 38.69
N GLN A 576 3.37 19.01 38.54
CA GLN A 576 4.05 18.79 37.25
C GLN A 576 4.29 17.28 37.18
N SER A 577 3.56 16.60 36.30
CA SER A 577 4.01 15.30 35.80
C SER A 577 5.41 15.51 35.23
N ASN A 578 6.39 14.70 35.63
CA ASN A 578 7.68 14.60 34.96
C ASN A 578 7.45 14.10 33.53
N GLU A 579 7.01 14.96 32.62
CA GLU A 579 7.01 14.64 31.19
C GLU A 579 8.46 14.57 30.75
N LYS A 580 8.92 13.36 30.40
CA LYS A 580 10.27 13.13 29.92
C LYS A 580 10.41 13.85 28.57
N GLN A 581 11.49 14.62 28.42
CA GLN A 581 11.78 15.32 27.18
C GLN A 581 11.98 14.31 26.04
N ILE A 582 11.22 14.44 24.96
CA ILE A 582 11.34 13.55 23.79
C ILE A 582 12.49 14.05 22.91
N VAL A 583 13.44 13.16 22.60
CA VAL A 583 14.57 13.44 21.70
C VAL A 583 14.37 12.89 20.29
N GLY A 584 13.42 11.96 20.13
CA GLY A 584 13.07 11.36 18.85
C GLY A 584 12.00 10.29 18.98
N TYR A 585 11.79 9.53 17.92
CA TYR A 585 10.80 8.46 17.86
C TYR A 585 11.40 7.24 17.16
N THR A 586 11.09 6.03 17.60
CA THR A 586 11.53 4.80 16.94
C THR A 586 10.36 3.96 16.49
N THR A 587 10.48 3.28 15.35
CA THR A 587 9.43 2.44 14.79
C THR A 587 10.01 1.19 14.13
N THR A 588 9.21 0.12 14.06
CA THR A 588 9.48 -1.08 13.24
C THR A 588 8.71 -1.08 11.91
N SER A 589 8.01 0.02 11.59
CA SER A 589 7.37 0.20 10.29
C SER A 589 8.40 0.36 9.17
N ALA A 590 8.05 -0.07 7.97
CA ALA A 590 8.86 0.13 6.77
C ALA A 590 8.88 1.63 6.40
N LEU A 591 9.98 2.31 6.76
CA LEU A 591 10.29 3.67 6.33
C LEU A 591 11.58 3.67 5.54
N SER A 592 11.65 4.53 4.51
CA SER A 592 12.90 4.80 3.81
C SER A 592 13.79 5.68 4.68
N GLU A 593 15.06 5.30 4.81
CA GLU A 593 16.09 6.13 5.40
C GLU A 593 16.40 7.28 4.44
N ASP A 594 16.54 8.50 4.96
CA ASP A 594 16.89 9.69 4.17
C ASP A 594 18.26 10.27 4.56
N GLY A 595 18.94 9.64 5.53
CA GLY A 595 20.23 10.09 6.07
C GLY A 595 20.15 11.44 6.80
N LYS A 596 18.94 12.00 6.96
CA LYS A 596 18.72 13.35 7.49
C LYS A 596 17.77 13.30 8.68
N HIS A 597 16.58 12.74 8.56
CA HIS A 597 15.61 12.66 9.64
C HIS A 597 15.32 11.23 10.08
N ILE A 598 15.46 10.26 9.17
CA ILE A 598 15.13 8.86 9.36
C ILE A 598 16.40 8.04 9.17
N PHE A 599 16.81 7.37 10.24
CA PHE A 599 18.06 6.60 10.29
C PHE A 599 17.78 5.14 10.67
N LYS A 600 18.66 4.24 10.22
CA LYS A 600 18.70 2.87 10.73
C LYS A 600 19.11 2.88 12.20
N LEU A 601 18.40 2.12 13.04
CA LEU A 601 18.79 1.90 14.43
C LEU A 601 19.36 0.49 14.65
N GLY A 602 18.72 -0.53 14.07
CA GLY A 602 19.12 -1.94 14.24
C GLY A 602 17.92 -2.84 14.55
N LYS A 603 18.14 -4.12 14.82
CA LYS A 603 17.07 -5.09 15.12
C LYS A 603 17.26 -5.63 16.53
N LEU A 604 16.23 -5.52 17.36
CA LEU A 604 16.23 -6.20 18.65
C LEU A 604 16.07 -7.70 18.44
N ASN A 605 16.75 -8.52 19.24
CA ASN A 605 16.67 -9.98 19.20
C ASN A 605 15.25 -10.50 19.47
N SER A 606 14.43 -9.74 20.19
CA SER A 606 13.02 -10.04 20.48
C SER A 606 12.05 -9.65 19.36
N GLU A 607 12.55 -9.03 18.29
CA GLU A 607 11.75 -8.50 17.19
C GLU A 607 12.11 -9.17 15.87
N ASN A 608 11.14 -9.24 14.95
CA ASN A 608 11.35 -9.81 13.62
C ASN A 608 11.80 -8.76 12.60
N TYR A 609 11.72 -7.47 12.95
CA TYR A 609 11.87 -6.34 12.04
C TYR A 609 12.92 -5.37 12.57
N GLU A 610 13.67 -4.76 11.66
CA GLU A 610 14.58 -3.67 12.03
C GLU A 610 13.81 -2.44 12.49
N ARG A 611 14.39 -1.73 13.46
CA ARG A 611 13.95 -0.41 13.90
C ARG A 611 14.64 0.69 13.11
N LYS A 612 13.86 1.72 12.83
CA LYS A 612 14.32 3.04 12.38
C LYS A 612 14.10 4.04 13.51
N ILE A 613 14.87 5.12 13.49
CA ILE A 613 14.74 6.25 14.41
C ILE A 613 14.51 7.53 13.62
N ILE A 614 13.59 8.36 14.11
CA ILE A 614 13.09 9.58 13.50
C ILE A 614 13.45 10.73 14.46
N VAL A 615 14.17 11.72 13.94
CA VAL A 615 14.66 12.87 14.72
C VAL A 615 14.30 14.19 14.04
N GLY A 616 14.25 15.28 14.81
CA GLY A 616 13.95 16.62 14.28
C GLY A 616 12.50 16.82 13.86
N ALA A 617 11.57 16.01 14.37
CA ALA A 617 10.16 16.03 14.03
C ALA A 617 9.26 16.43 15.20
N THR A 618 8.16 17.12 14.90
CA THR A 618 7.03 17.33 15.83
C THR A 618 5.83 16.49 15.40
N VAL A 619 5.08 15.96 16.36
CA VAL A 619 3.82 15.26 16.09
C VAL A 619 2.71 16.29 15.86
N GLU A 620 2.10 16.24 14.68
CA GLU A 620 0.91 17.01 14.34
C GLU A 620 -0.30 16.08 14.29
N THR A 621 -1.38 16.44 14.96
CA THR A 621 -2.69 15.78 14.79
C THR A 621 -3.48 16.56 13.76
N LEU A 622 -3.95 15.89 12.72
CA LEU A 622 -4.63 16.51 11.60
C LEU A 622 -6.13 16.66 11.88
N GLU A 623 -6.69 17.77 11.41
CA GLU A 623 -8.13 17.98 11.40
C GLU A 623 -8.78 17.15 10.28
N GLN A 624 -9.99 16.65 10.52
CA GLN A 624 -10.70 15.79 9.57
C GLN A 624 -10.85 16.46 8.20
N SER A 625 -11.17 17.75 8.15
CA SER A 625 -11.33 18.54 6.91
C SER A 625 -10.06 18.68 6.05
N THR A 626 -8.91 18.27 6.58
CA THR A 626 -7.63 18.23 5.85
C THR A 626 -7.28 16.85 5.31
N THR A 627 -8.15 15.87 5.56
CA THR A 627 -7.89 14.48 5.25
C THR A 627 -9.12 13.74 4.70
N LEU A 628 -8.90 12.82 3.76
CA LEU A 628 -9.96 11.96 3.23
C LEU A 628 -10.30 10.86 4.25
N GLN A 629 -11.55 10.81 4.72
CA GLN A 629 -12.05 9.70 5.53
C GLN A 629 -12.59 8.55 4.67
N SER A 630 -12.79 7.39 5.30
CA SER A 630 -13.23 6.17 4.61
C SER A 630 -14.57 6.30 3.88
N GLU A 631 -15.51 7.03 4.47
CA GLU A 631 -16.86 7.29 3.95
C GLU A 631 -16.91 8.39 2.89
N GLU A 632 -15.82 9.16 2.76
CA GLU A 632 -15.64 10.23 1.79
C GLU A 632 -14.96 9.73 0.49
N ALA A 633 -14.31 8.56 0.55
CA ALA A 633 -13.65 7.92 -0.57
C ALA A 633 -14.67 7.17 -1.44
N ILE A 634 -14.80 7.57 -2.71
CA ILE A 634 -15.70 6.91 -3.66
C ILE A 634 -14.90 5.89 -4.47
N VAL A 635 -15.17 4.61 -4.24
CA VAL A 635 -14.46 3.51 -4.90
C VAL A 635 -15.20 3.10 -6.18
N LEU A 636 -14.53 3.27 -7.31
CA LEU A 636 -14.96 2.84 -8.64
C LEU A 636 -14.01 1.76 -9.16
N ALA A 637 -14.43 1.06 -10.21
CA ALA A 637 -13.50 0.24 -10.97
C ALA A 637 -12.51 1.15 -11.71
N ALA A 638 -11.27 0.71 -11.89
CA ALA A 638 -10.36 1.39 -12.81
C ALA A 638 -10.92 1.38 -14.25
N PRO A 639 -10.51 2.33 -15.10
CA PRO A 639 -10.95 2.36 -16.49
C PRO A 639 -10.66 1.04 -17.19
N GLY A 640 -11.71 0.41 -17.69
CA GLY A 640 -11.60 -0.88 -18.38
C GLY A 640 -11.58 -0.74 -19.90
N LYS A 641 -12.01 0.40 -20.43
CA LYS A 641 -11.97 0.70 -21.86
C LYS A 641 -10.89 1.74 -22.15
N TYR A 642 -10.41 1.81 -23.38
CA TYR A 642 -9.59 2.95 -23.78
C TYR A 642 -10.47 4.16 -24.12
N LYS A 643 -11.54 3.95 -24.89
CA LYS A 643 -12.59 4.92 -25.21
C LYS A 643 -13.96 4.37 -24.89
N ASP A 644 -14.93 5.25 -24.66
CA ASP A 644 -16.33 4.85 -24.40
C ASP A 644 -16.90 3.92 -25.50
N SER A 645 -16.56 4.20 -26.76
CA SER A 645 -16.98 3.42 -27.94
C SER A 645 -16.43 1.99 -27.99
N ASP A 646 -15.40 1.67 -27.19
CA ASP A 646 -14.81 0.33 -27.19
C ASP A 646 -15.80 -0.67 -26.59
N GLN A 647 -15.93 -1.84 -27.23
CA GLN A 647 -16.96 -2.82 -26.87
C GLN A 647 -16.55 -3.65 -25.65
N LYS A 648 -15.26 -3.97 -25.53
CA LYS A 648 -14.74 -4.85 -24.49
C LYS A 648 -14.17 -4.04 -23.33
N ARG A 649 -14.48 -4.51 -22.14
CA ARG A 649 -13.90 -4.01 -20.90
C ARG A 649 -12.73 -4.91 -20.48
N VAL A 650 -11.61 -4.31 -20.14
CA VAL A 650 -10.41 -4.95 -19.59
C VAL A 650 -10.42 -4.81 -18.09
N MET A 651 -10.01 -5.87 -17.40
CA MET A 651 -9.74 -5.85 -15.97
C MET A 651 -8.37 -6.47 -15.72
N ILE A 652 -7.50 -5.76 -15.01
CA ILE A 652 -6.24 -6.35 -14.53
C ILE A 652 -6.59 -7.43 -13.50
N THR A 653 -6.06 -8.64 -13.70
CA THR A 653 -6.11 -9.72 -12.71
C THR A 653 -4.68 -10.17 -12.46
N GLN A 654 -4.07 -9.64 -11.40
CA GLN A 654 -2.68 -9.89 -11.06
C GLN A 654 -2.52 -10.28 -9.59
N GLY A 655 -1.51 -11.09 -9.32
CA GLY A 655 -1.15 -11.51 -7.98
C GLY A 655 -0.05 -12.57 -8.03
N PRO A 656 0.61 -12.83 -6.90
CA PRO A 656 1.57 -13.92 -6.81
C PRO A 656 0.88 -15.28 -6.98
N ASN A 657 1.64 -16.20 -7.55
CA ASN A 657 1.24 -17.57 -7.79
C ASN A 657 2.19 -18.49 -7.03
N LEU A 658 1.65 -19.61 -6.55
CA LEU A 658 2.47 -20.72 -6.12
C LEU A 658 2.94 -21.47 -7.37
N ILE A 659 4.25 -21.56 -7.55
CA ILE A 659 4.88 -22.09 -8.76
C ILE A 659 5.77 -23.25 -8.38
N GLY A 660 5.60 -24.37 -9.09
CA GLY A 660 6.39 -25.58 -8.90
C GLY A 660 7.74 -25.49 -9.59
N VAL A 661 8.80 -25.89 -8.87
CA VAL A 661 10.15 -26.06 -9.39
C VAL A 661 10.49 -27.54 -9.34
N HIS A 662 11.01 -28.07 -10.44
CA HIS A 662 11.47 -29.45 -10.51
C HIS A 662 12.63 -29.69 -9.52
N ALA A 663 12.53 -30.75 -8.73
CA ALA A 663 13.58 -31.18 -7.80
C ALA A 663 14.06 -32.61 -8.10
N ASN A 664 13.25 -33.62 -7.84
CA ASN A 664 13.41 -35.02 -8.27
C ASN A 664 12.04 -35.71 -8.13
N THR A 665 11.90 -36.98 -8.52
CA THR A 665 10.58 -37.66 -8.51
C THR A 665 9.88 -37.57 -7.16
N LYS A 666 10.57 -37.87 -6.06
CA LYS A 666 10.00 -37.87 -4.71
C LYS A 666 9.59 -36.48 -4.26
N GLU A 667 10.48 -35.50 -4.34
CA GLU A 667 10.20 -34.12 -3.93
C GLU A 667 9.11 -33.45 -4.80
N ASN A 668 9.02 -33.80 -6.08
CA ASN A 668 7.96 -33.31 -6.97
C ASN A 668 6.57 -33.82 -6.52
N GLU A 669 6.48 -35.09 -6.13
CA GLU A 669 5.25 -35.68 -5.59
C GLU A 669 4.85 -35.04 -4.26
N GLU A 670 5.81 -34.90 -3.33
CA GLU A 670 5.59 -34.23 -2.04
C GLU A 670 5.16 -32.77 -2.21
N THR A 671 5.76 -32.07 -3.18
CA THR A 671 5.36 -30.70 -3.56
C THR A 671 3.89 -30.65 -3.99
N LYS A 672 3.47 -31.56 -4.87
CA LYS A 672 2.07 -31.64 -5.33
C LYS A 672 1.10 -31.98 -4.19
N LYS A 673 1.49 -32.87 -3.27
CA LYS A 673 0.69 -33.17 -2.07
C LYS A 673 0.46 -31.91 -1.23
N PHE A 674 1.50 -31.11 -0.99
CA PHE A 674 1.37 -29.86 -0.27
C PHE A 674 0.44 -28.88 -0.97
N VAL A 675 0.61 -28.67 -2.29
CA VAL A 675 -0.28 -27.76 -3.04
C VAL A 675 -1.73 -28.24 -3.00
N ASN A 676 -1.97 -29.55 -3.12
CA ASN A 676 -3.32 -30.10 -3.03
C ASN A 676 -3.93 -29.92 -1.63
N TRP A 677 -3.16 -30.11 -0.56
CA TRP A 677 -3.60 -29.80 0.81
C TRP A 677 -3.90 -28.31 0.97
N PHE A 678 -3.00 -27.44 0.49
CA PHE A 678 -3.11 -25.99 0.58
C PHE A 678 -4.39 -25.44 -0.03
N LEU A 679 -4.81 -26.00 -1.17
CA LEU A 679 -6.02 -25.57 -1.90
C LEU A 679 -7.30 -26.23 -1.39
N ASN A 680 -7.24 -27.50 -0.95
CA ASN A 680 -8.45 -28.32 -0.84
C ASN A 680 -8.81 -28.76 0.57
N LYS A 681 -7.82 -28.95 1.46
CA LYS A 681 -8.07 -29.42 2.82
C LYS A 681 -8.39 -28.25 3.73
N THR A 682 -9.52 -28.29 4.41
CA THR A 682 -9.86 -27.31 5.44
C THR A 682 -9.19 -27.66 6.77
N GLU A 683 -8.66 -26.64 7.43
CA GLU A 683 -8.06 -26.70 8.75
C GLU A 683 -8.72 -25.65 9.67
N SER A 684 -8.54 -25.81 10.97
CA SER A 684 -9.04 -24.88 11.97
C SER A 684 -8.03 -23.74 12.22
N TRP A 685 -8.45 -22.49 12.02
CA TRP A 685 -7.61 -21.30 12.16
C TRP A 685 -8.19 -20.31 13.16
N GLU A 686 -7.35 -19.77 14.02
CA GLU A 686 -7.68 -18.57 14.78
C GLU A 686 -7.57 -17.35 13.87
N VAL A 687 -8.69 -16.67 13.65
CA VAL A 687 -8.75 -15.39 12.94
C VAL A 687 -9.18 -14.29 13.90
N LYS A 688 -8.71 -13.07 13.65
CA LYS A 688 -9.18 -11.91 14.41
C LYS A 688 -10.62 -11.60 13.97
N GLY A 689 -11.56 -11.61 14.91
CA GLY A 689 -12.91 -11.11 14.71
C GLY A 689 -12.98 -9.58 14.65
N ASN A 690 -14.17 -9.04 14.45
CA ASN A 690 -14.45 -7.59 14.36
C ASN A 690 -14.35 -6.84 15.71
N GLY A 691 -13.43 -7.24 16.59
CA GLY A 691 -13.16 -6.57 17.86
C GLY A 691 -11.75 -6.91 18.33
N LYS A 692 -11.06 -5.93 18.95
CA LYS A 692 -9.63 -6.02 19.32
C LYS A 692 -9.20 -7.30 20.06
N ASP A 693 -10.14 -7.97 20.75
CA ASP A 693 -9.86 -9.16 21.58
C ASP A 693 -10.80 -10.35 21.31
N SER A 694 -11.56 -10.38 20.20
CA SER A 694 -12.35 -11.58 19.85
C SER A 694 -11.58 -12.39 18.81
N GLN A 695 -10.85 -13.40 19.24
CA GLN A 695 -10.41 -14.46 18.33
C GLN A 695 -11.61 -15.35 18.04
N THR A 696 -11.86 -15.63 16.76
CA THR A 696 -12.82 -16.64 16.35
C THR A 696 -12.10 -17.74 15.59
N THR A 697 -12.56 -18.97 15.78
CA THR A 697 -12.02 -20.12 15.06
C THR A 697 -12.85 -20.33 13.80
N LYS A 698 -12.20 -20.37 12.63
CA LYS A 698 -12.84 -20.66 11.34
C LYS A 698 -12.23 -21.92 10.72
N SER A 699 -13.07 -22.73 10.09
CA SER A 699 -12.62 -23.83 9.22
C SER A 699 -12.39 -23.30 7.81
N LEU A 700 -11.12 -23.20 7.40
CA LEU A 700 -10.70 -22.64 6.11
C LEU A 700 -9.59 -23.50 5.51
N THR A 701 -9.52 -23.55 4.18
CA THR A 701 -8.31 -24.03 3.51
C THR A 701 -7.13 -23.10 3.82
N PRO A 702 -5.89 -23.60 3.82
CA PRO A 702 -4.70 -22.75 3.96
C PRO A 702 -4.67 -21.60 2.96
N ALA A 703 -5.11 -21.82 1.72
CA ALA A 703 -5.24 -20.78 0.70
C ALA A 703 -6.24 -19.67 1.10
N GLN A 704 -7.42 -20.04 1.61
CA GLN A 704 -8.42 -19.09 2.10
C GLN A 704 -7.90 -18.32 3.33
N TYR A 705 -7.23 -19.00 4.26
CA TYR A 705 -6.62 -18.36 5.42
C TYR A 705 -5.51 -17.38 5.03
N PHE A 706 -4.67 -17.75 4.06
CA PHE A 706 -3.66 -16.84 3.50
C PHE A 706 -4.30 -15.60 2.91
N ALA A 707 -5.33 -15.78 2.07
CA ALA A 707 -6.01 -14.68 1.42
C ALA A 707 -6.68 -13.73 2.43
N GLU A 708 -7.42 -14.25 3.42
CA GLU A 708 -8.06 -13.44 4.46
C GLU A 708 -7.02 -12.67 5.30
N SER A 709 -5.94 -13.33 5.70
CA SER A 709 -4.89 -12.73 6.54
C SER A 709 -4.02 -11.71 5.80
N ALA A 710 -3.84 -11.88 4.48
CA ALA A 710 -3.08 -10.99 3.63
C ALA A 710 -3.93 -9.88 3.00
N SER A 711 -5.25 -9.84 3.27
CA SER A 711 -6.21 -8.94 2.61
C SER A 711 -6.25 -9.10 1.09
N TYR A 712 -6.06 -10.33 0.62
CA TYR A 712 -6.15 -10.72 -0.77
C TYR A 712 -7.47 -11.42 -1.08
N ILE A 713 -7.79 -11.56 -2.36
CA ILE A 713 -8.92 -12.36 -2.83
C ILE A 713 -8.38 -13.63 -3.47
N LEU A 714 -8.85 -14.78 -3.00
CA LEU A 714 -8.61 -16.06 -3.67
C LEU A 714 -9.71 -16.27 -4.72
N PRO A 715 -9.39 -16.54 -6.00
CA PRO A 715 -10.36 -16.62 -7.09
C PRO A 715 -11.11 -17.96 -7.12
N LEU A 716 -11.69 -18.36 -5.97
CA LEU A 716 -12.53 -19.55 -5.87
C LEU A 716 -13.89 -19.29 -6.50
N LYS A 717 -14.46 -20.29 -7.19
CA LYS A 717 -15.83 -20.23 -7.76
C LYS A 717 -16.84 -19.74 -6.73
N GLU A 718 -16.82 -20.33 -5.54
CA GLU A 718 -17.70 -19.96 -4.41
C GLU A 718 -17.51 -18.52 -3.88
N THR A 719 -16.41 -17.85 -4.25
CA THR A 719 -16.09 -16.49 -3.83
C THR A 719 -16.29 -15.49 -4.97
N VAL A 720 -16.01 -15.84 -6.23
CA VAL A 720 -16.09 -14.89 -7.35
C VAL A 720 -17.38 -15.00 -8.16
N GLU A 721 -18.08 -16.14 -8.13
CA GLU A 721 -19.31 -16.35 -8.92
C GLU A 721 -20.58 -15.98 -8.14
N LYS A 722 -20.46 -15.69 -6.83
CA LYS A 722 -21.61 -15.32 -5.99
C LYS A 722 -22.01 -13.85 -6.17
N ASP A 723 -23.29 -13.55 -5.92
CA ASP A 723 -23.75 -12.18 -5.79
C ASP A 723 -23.34 -11.59 -4.42
N HIS A 724 -22.53 -10.54 -4.44
CA HIS A 724 -22.01 -9.89 -3.23
C HIS A 724 -22.86 -8.70 -2.74
N LYS A 725 -24.10 -8.57 -3.24
CA LYS A 725 -24.98 -7.42 -2.94
C LYS A 725 -25.24 -7.23 -1.44
N GLU A 726 -25.19 -8.30 -0.63
CA GLU A 726 -25.47 -8.26 0.81
C GLU A 726 -24.25 -8.01 1.70
N GLN A 727 -23.04 -7.87 1.15
CA GLN A 727 -21.85 -7.52 1.95
C GLN A 727 -21.75 -6.01 2.22
N THR A 728 -22.86 -5.38 2.65
CA THR A 728 -22.96 -3.93 2.90
C THR A 728 -22.19 -3.46 4.13
N ASN A 729 -21.88 -4.37 5.07
CA ASN A 729 -21.13 -4.07 6.30
C ASN A 729 -19.62 -4.36 6.20
N LYS A 730 -19.08 -4.56 4.99
CA LYS A 730 -17.67 -4.93 4.75
C LYS A 730 -16.94 -3.87 3.92
N ASN A 731 -15.61 -3.96 3.93
CA ASN A 731 -14.67 -3.16 3.15
C ASN A 731 -15.15 -2.94 1.69
N THR A 732 -15.48 -1.70 1.35
CA THR A 732 -16.00 -1.29 0.02
C THR A 732 -15.05 -1.63 -1.13
N TYR A 733 -13.75 -1.69 -0.86
CA TYR A 733 -12.72 -2.01 -1.83
C TYR A 733 -12.74 -3.49 -2.21
N VAL A 734 -12.87 -4.37 -1.21
CA VAL A 734 -13.03 -5.81 -1.42
C VAL A 734 -14.36 -6.10 -2.11
N ALA A 735 -15.44 -5.41 -1.71
CA ALA A 735 -16.72 -5.54 -2.38
C ALA A 735 -16.64 -5.18 -3.87
N LYS A 736 -15.98 -4.05 -4.19
CA LYS A 736 -15.79 -3.63 -5.59
C LYS A 736 -14.91 -4.59 -6.37
N ALA A 737 -13.84 -5.09 -5.75
CA ALA A 737 -12.98 -6.10 -6.35
C ALA A 737 -13.74 -7.39 -6.68
N LEU A 738 -14.58 -7.88 -5.76
CA LEU A 738 -15.40 -9.07 -5.98
C LEU A 738 -16.44 -8.87 -7.09
N GLU A 739 -17.08 -7.70 -7.15
CA GLU A 739 -17.96 -7.33 -8.26
C GLU A 739 -17.24 -7.42 -9.61
N MET A 740 -16.02 -6.88 -9.70
CA MET A 740 -15.21 -6.92 -10.93
C MET A 740 -14.73 -8.34 -11.27
N LEU A 741 -14.29 -9.12 -10.27
CA LEU A 741 -13.87 -10.51 -10.47
C LEU A 741 -15.03 -11.39 -10.94
N LYS A 742 -16.26 -11.10 -10.49
CA LYS A 742 -17.47 -11.74 -11.00
C LYS A 742 -17.67 -11.48 -12.48
N GLU A 743 -17.52 -10.24 -12.94
CA GLU A 743 -17.62 -9.93 -14.38
C GLU A 743 -16.58 -10.69 -15.22
N VAL A 744 -15.38 -10.91 -14.69
CA VAL A 744 -14.37 -11.76 -15.35
C VAL A 744 -14.82 -13.22 -15.38
N SER A 745 -15.35 -13.75 -14.28
CA SER A 745 -15.85 -15.13 -14.24
C SER A 745 -17.02 -15.35 -15.22
N GLU A 746 -17.84 -14.33 -15.44
CA GLU A 746 -18.99 -14.34 -16.36
C GLU A 746 -18.62 -13.95 -17.81
N ASN A 747 -17.34 -13.74 -18.13
CA ASN A 747 -16.85 -13.26 -19.43
C ASN A 747 -17.42 -11.89 -19.88
N LYS A 748 -17.97 -11.09 -18.96
CA LYS A 748 -18.42 -9.71 -19.21
C LYS A 748 -17.23 -8.74 -19.32
N SER A 749 -16.13 -9.07 -18.65
CA SER A 749 -14.87 -8.35 -18.69
C SER A 749 -13.73 -9.30 -19.07
N VAL A 750 -12.81 -8.84 -19.92
CA VAL A 750 -11.61 -9.58 -20.31
C VAL A 750 -10.54 -9.41 -19.23
N SER A 751 -10.13 -10.52 -18.63
CA SER A 751 -8.97 -10.57 -17.74
C SER A 751 -7.69 -10.24 -18.51
N TYR A 752 -6.94 -9.27 -17.99
CA TYR A 752 -5.60 -8.93 -18.45
C TYR A 752 -4.56 -9.35 -17.41
N SER A 753 -3.60 -10.13 -17.89
CA SER A 753 -2.33 -10.40 -17.25
C SER A 753 -1.26 -10.41 -18.35
N ASP A 754 -0.05 -9.97 -18.02
CA ASP A 754 1.05 -9.96 -18.99
C ASP A 754 1.25 -11.39 -19.55
N PRO A 755 1.37 -11.56 -20.88
CA PRO A 755 1.93 -12.80 -21.40
C PRO A 755 3.31 -13.01 -20.74
N SER A 756 3.61 -14.25 -20.38
CA SER A 756 4.73 -14.54 -19.49
C SER A 756 5.90 -15.09 -20.28
N ASP A 757 7.02 -14.38 -20.28
CA ASP A 757 8.26 -14.76 -20.95
C ASP A 757 9.44 -14.37 -20.04
N PHE A 758 10.58 -15.05 -20.14
CA PHE A 758 11.76 -14.68 -19.36
C PHE A 758 12.22 -13.22 -19.59
N ARG A 759 11.77 -12.56 -20.67
CA ARG A 759 12.03 -11.15 -20.98
C ARG A 759 10.92 -10.19 -20.52
N SER A 760 9.74 -10.68 -20.11
CA SER A 760 8.58 -9.82 -19.82
C SER A 760 8.83 -8.85 -18.67
N GLY A 761 9.52 -9.29 -17.61
CA GLY A 761 9.94 -8.42 -16.50
C GLY A 761 10.80 -7.26 -17.00
N ARG A 762 11.86 -7.54 -17.77
CA ARG A 762 12.70 -6.51 -18.38
C ARG A 762 11.91 -5.57 -19.29
N PHE A 763 10.97 -6.09 -20.07
CA PHE A 763 10.13 -5.28 -20.95
C PHE A 763 9.28 -4.29 -20.16
N ARG A 764 8.62 -4.78 -19.11
CA ARG A 764 7.79 -3.99 -18.20
C ARG A 764 8.59 -2.92 -17.48
N ASP A 765 9.77 -3.26 -16.96
CA ASP A 765 10.65 -2.34 -16.24
C ASP A 765 11.18 -1.24 -17.16
N ALA A 766 11.60 -1.60 -18.38
CA ALA A 766 12.05 -0.65 -19.39
C ALA A 766 10.95 0.33 -19.80
N LEU A 767 9.71 -0.16 -19.98
CA LEU A 767 8.55 0.67 -20.30
C LEU A 767 8.24 1.66 -19.17
N GLY A 768 8.16 1.15 -17.93
CA GLY A 768 7.86 1.95 -16.75
C GLY A 768 8.93 2.99 -16.46
N ALA A 769 10.21 2.62 -16.49
CA ALA A 769 11.32 3.54 -16.24
C ALA A 769 11.34 4.69 -17.25
N ASN A 770 11.16 4.40 -18.54
CA ASN A 770 11.15 5.43 -19.58
C ASN A 770 9.91 6.32 -19.50
N PHE A 771 8.73 5.76 -19.19
CA PHE A 771 7.54 6.58 -18.97
C PHE A 771 7.72 7.50 -17.76
N ASN A 772 8.24 6.98 -16.64
CA ASN A 772 8.49 7.79 -15.44
C ASN A 772 9.51 8.90 -15.72
N ALA A 773 10.52 8.65 -16.56
CA ALA A 773 11.45 9.69 -17.02
C ALA A 773 10.77 10.79 -17.86
N THR A 774 9.69 10.47 -18.58
CA THR A 774 8.93 11.46 -19.36
C THR A 774 8.16 12.45 -18.49
N ILE A 775 7.78 12.06 -17.27
CA ILE A 775 7.04 12.92 -16.33
C ILE A 775 7.87 14.17 -16.00
N ASN A 776 9.17 14.00 -15.78
CA ASN A 776 10.11 15.08 -15.49
C ASN A 776 10.62 15.77 -16.76
N SER A 777 11.00 14.99 -17.78
CA SER A 777 11.63 15.53 -18.99
C SER A 777 10.65 16.14 -20.00
N LYS A 778 9.34 15.88 -19.85
CA LYS A 778 8.28 16.26 -20.79
C LYS A 778 8.55 15.79 -22.24
N ALA A 779 9.25 14.65 -22.37
CA ALA A 779 9.63 14.09 -23.67
C ALA A 779 8.41 13.79 -24.57
N ASN A 780 8.58 13.93 -25.88
CA ASN A 780 7.58 13.49 -26.85
C ASN A 780 7.60 11.96 -27.04
N PHE A 781 6.62 11.45 -27.78
CA PHE A 781 6.48 10.01 -28.00
C PHE A 781 7.71 9.36 -28.65
N GLU A 782 8.32 10.01 -29.64
CA GLU A 782 9.49 9.44 -30.33
C GLU A 782 10.67 9.30 -29.37
N LYS A 783 10.97 10.34 -28.58
CA LYS A 783 12.04 10.27 -27.57
C LYS A 783 11.76 9.24 -26.49
N PHE A 784 10.51 9.13 -26.03
CA PHE A 784 10.08 8.07 -25.12
C PHE A 784 10.31 6.68 -25.72
N PHE A 785 9.83 6.45 -26.94
CA PHE A 785 9.90 5.15 -27.60
C PHE A 785 11.34 4.73 -27.88
N GLN A 786 12.20 5.66 -28.32
CA GLN A 786 13.61 5.40 -28.53
C GLN A 786 14.33 5.05 -27.22
N GLY A 787 14.06 5.79 -26.13
CA GLY A 787 14.60 5.46 -24.80
C GLY A 787 14.11 4.09 -24.30
N PHE A 788 12.83 3.78 -24.52
CA PHE A 788 12.25 2.49 -24.21
C PHE A 788 12.94 1.36 -24.98
N LYS A 789 13.06 1.46 -26.31
CA LYS A 789 13.74 0.46 -27.13
C LYS A 789 15.21 0.30 -26.74
N ALA A 790 15.91 1.41 -26.45
CA ALA A 790 17.30 1.37 -26.00
C ALA A 790 17.46 0.61 -24.66
N ALA A 791 16.54 0.80 -23.70
CA ALA A 791 16.57 0.11 -22.41
C ALA A 791 16.34 -1.41 -22.53
N LEU A 792 15.61 -1.87 -23.56
CA LEU A 792 15.46 -3.29 -23.88
C LEU A 792 16.76 -3.94 -24.37
N GLY A 793 17.71 -3.17 -24.89
CA GLY A 793 18.98 -3.65 -25.43
C GLY A 793 18.87 -4.44 -26.74
N SER A 794 20.01 -4.67 -27.39
CA SER A 794 20.09 -5.32 -28.71
C SER A 794 19.62 -6.77 -28.74
N ASP A 795 19.69 -7.47 -27.60
CA ASP A 795 19.32 -8.89 -27.52
C ASP A 795 17.81 -9.12 -27.51
N PHE A 796 17.00 -8.06 -27.43
CA PHE A 796 15.53 -8.17 -27.50
C PHE A 796 15.02 -8.31 -28.94
N ASP A 797 15.78 -7.83 -29.92
CA ASP A 797 15.46 -7.97 -31.35
C ASP A 797 15.76 -9.39 -31.89
N LYS A 798 16.39 -10.26 -31.07
CA LYS A 798 16.68 -11.68 -31.36
C LYS A 798 15.67 -12.60 -30.67
#